data_AF-A0A226ET34-F1
#
_entry.id   AF-A0A226ET34-F1
#
_cell.length_a   1.000
_cell.length_b   1.000
_cell.length_c   1.000
_cell.angle_alpha   90.00
_cell.angle_beta   90.00
_cell.angle_gamma   90.00
#
_symmetry.space_group_name_H-M   'P 1'
#
loop_
_entity.id
_entity.type
_entity.pdbx_description
1 polymer ?
#
loop_
_entity_poly.entity_id
_entity_poly.type
_entity_poly.pdbx_seq_one_letter_code
_entity_poly.pdbx_strand_id
1 'polypeptide(L)'
;MNLTSSPTPTDNCFLVPKLIFGNTVMQHPSVDVYLHQTKSIILDFYNMFENDVERVVNVKNRHEMIVKVLIEHLNLSLTVCGDSQYPPPPLRHIDFALTRYDQQKEKLGNATLFHSREFYQVTFAAVKTIDVSVLFASLIRPIGWSVFLSSIGLLLVLSLFISVYYKLRGSKIITQFLTVTYFLLRAHIDQCANRRRTTTLLNHHFDLKLIYGTYLFYCILIIATYKSNLVQELMQPSATISANTFEELVLDNKPLISLGFDRGGQATDLKEFMTMEATRNPVFVKLVKKRTRGAEHLDPVFIIKGKVNIIDDGTVLTALITMLERKFQITHFRMGKSVVVNPEFWGIKRSRHEDGVVKTLRQLASSGVLDHFKAQQAQIDQVVAHKMVRVYLSGLFQKDDDAEEDTDSDESKTQSFIEVYNTMLDKLKSIGLETSKGAEPIRLNNFLVLWILLGVGFISAWTSYFAEIFKEFPEFYNSKTGHMKQKLFESLINTNKDINILEIGIASGGNFDFYPKSKCHLFANEPNQYFHQILSDNVAKYPQITLSRISSSSAENLQDIEDATVDVVISTIVLCSVPNVAKTLDAILRVLKPGGKFYYMEHELDPKFTWWRTLQQLIDLSGIWPFLVDGCHASRTTGNLINNSGLLSVNQDRFDLDPVGFWGLYIIKPHVYGVAMKRATSSGQS
;
A
#
# COMPACT_ATOMS: atom_id res chain seq x y z
N MET A 1 -90.98 -27.00 5.64
CA MET A 1 -90.76 -28.47 5.51
C MET A 1 -90.66 -28.74 4.02
N ASN A 2 -89.52 -29.08 3.41
CA ASN A 2 -88.60 -30.14 3.79
C ASN A 2 -87.13 -29.71 3.71
N LEU A 3 -86.42 -29.99 4.79
CA LEU A 3 -84.98 -30.23 4.81
C LEU A 3 -84.71 -31.42 3.86
N THR A 4 -84.24 -31.15 2.64
CA THR A 4 -83.59 -32.19 1.85
C THR A 4 -82.18 -32.34 2.38
N SER A 5 -82.00 -33.40 3.16
CA SER A 5 -80.74 -33.98 3.63
C SER A 5 -79.53 -33.62 2.76
N SER A 6 -78.59 -32.87 3.35
CA SER A 6 -77.21 -32.80 2.88
C SER A 6 -76.68 -34.23 2.75
N PRO A 7 -75.97 -34.59 1.66
CA PRO A 7 -75.42 -35.93 1.50
C PRO A 7 -74.53 -36.26 2.71
N THR A 8 -74.68 -37.46 3.26
CA THR A 8 -73.76 -37.99 4.27
C THR A 8 -72.32 -37.93 3.72
N PRO A 9 -71.31 -37.54 4.52
CA PRO A 9 -69.93 -37.51 4.06
C PRO A 9 -69.57 -38.90 3.51
N THR A 10 -69.26 -38.98 2.22
CA THR A 10 -68.85 -40.23 1.61
C THR A 10 -67.43 -40.59 2.07
N ASP A 11 -67.11 -41.89 2.10
CA ASP A 11 -65.76 -42.40 2.43
C ASP A 11 -64.64 -41.84 1.52
N ASN A 12 -65.03 -41.17 0.43
CA ASN A 12 -64.16 -40.64 -0.62
C ASN A 12 -63.87 -39.14 -0.48
N CYS A 13 -64.32 -38.47 0.58
CA CYS A 13 -64.06 -37.04 0.77
C CYS A 13 -62.64 -36.76 1.28
N PHE A 14 -61.91 -35.87 0.58
CA PHE A 14 -60.56 -35.41 0.93
C PHE A 14 -60.57 -33.91 1.24
N LEU A 15 -60.12 -33.54 2.44
CA LEU A 15 -60.09 -32.16 2.90
C LEU A 15 -58.68 -31.59 2.83
N VAL A 16 -58.57 -30.39 2.28
CA VAL A 16 -57.31 -29.67 2.11
C VAL A 16 -57.51 -28.18 2.45
N PRO A 17 -56.54 -27.48 3.08
CA PRO A 17 -56.66 -26.07 3.40
C PRO A 17 -57.00 -25.20 2.19
N LYS A 18 -57.93 -24.25 2.33
CA LYS A 18 -58.26 -23.29 1.24
C LYS A 18 -57.04 -22.48 0.79
N LEU A 19 -56.08 -22.24 1.69
CA LEU A 19 -54.88 -21.44 1.43
C LEU A 19 -53.92 -22.04 0.38
N ILE A 20 -54.02 -23.34 0.07
CA ILE A 20 -53.17 -23.94 -0.95
C ILE A 20 -53.71 -23.78 -2.37
N PHE A 21 -54.99 -23.43 -2.50
CA PHE A 21 -55.65 -23.13 -3.76
C PHE A 21 -55.71 -21.61 -3.89
N GLY A 22 -55.24 -21.05 -5.00
CA GLY A 22 -55.42 -19.61 -5.25
C GLY A 22 -56.90 -19.22 -5.21
N ASN A 23 -57.21 -17.94 -4.93
CA ASN A 23 -58.59 -17.44 -4.81
C ASN A 23 -59.51 -17.83 -5.98
N THR A 24 -58.92 -18.04 -7.16
CA THR A 24 -59.61 -18.33 -8.42
C THR A 24 -59.99 -19.82 -8.57
N VAL A 25 -59.22 -20.74 -7.99
CA VAL A 25 -59.50 -22.20 -8.07
C VAL A 25 -60.72 -22.56 -7.22
N MET A 26 -60.88 -21.89 -6.08
CA MET A 26 -62.02 -22.08 -5.18
C MET A 26 -63.33 -21.51 -5.75
N GLN A 27 -63.27 -20.73 -6.84
CA GLN A 27 -64.44 -20.22 -7.56
C GLN A 27 -64.86 -21.14 -8.71
N HIS A 28 -64.08 -22.19 -9.02
CA HIS A 28 -64.43 -23.13 -10.09
C HIS A 28 -65.60 -24.02 -9.64
N PRO A 29 -66.66 -24.18 -10.46
CA PRO A 29 -67.86 -24.93 -10.08
C PRO A 29 -67.62 -26.41 -9.77
N SER A 30 -66.47 -26.97 -10.20
CA SER A 30 -65.94 -28.23 -9.69
C SER A 30 -64.42 -28.21 -9.66
N VAL A 31 -63.85 -28.14 -8.45
CA VAL A 31 -62.39 -28.17 -8.24
C VAL A 31 -61.78 -29.50 -8.72
N ASP A 32 -62.52 -30.61 -8.61
CA ASP A 32 -62.06 -31.91 -9.10
C ASP A 32 -61.88 -31.94 -10.62
N VAL A 33 -62.84 -31.37 -11.38
CA VAL A 33 -62.75 -31.27 -12.84
C VAL A 33 -61.56 -30.40 -13.25
N TYR A 34 -61.34 -29.29 -12.55
CA TYR A 34 -60.19 -28.41 -12.78
C TYR A 34 -58.85 -29.15 -12.57
N LEU A 35 -58.73 -29.90 -11.48
CA LEU A 35 -57.52 -30.70 -11.20
C LEU A 35 -57.33 -31.83 -12.22
N HIS A 36 -58.40 -32.48 -12.70
CA HIS A 36 -58.26 -33.49 -13.75
C HIS A 36 -57.80 -32.92 -15.09
N GLN A 37 -58.29 -31.74 -15.48
CA GLN A 37 -57.90 -31.06 -16.72
C GLN A 37 -56.47 -30.51 -16.70
N THR A 38 -55.91 -30.31 -15.50
CA THR A 38 -54.55 -29.83 -15.27
C THR A 38 -53.52 -30.76 -15.90
N LYS A 39 -52.61 -30.26 -16.74
CA LYS A 39 -51.58 -31.09 -17.39
C LYS A 39 -50.26 -31.07 -16.64
N SER A 40 -49.74 -29.87 -16.36
CA SER A 40 -48.53 -29.67 -15.56
C SER A 40 -48.41 -28.22 -15.11
N ILE A 41 -47.56 -27.97 -14.12
CA ILE A 41 -47.28 -26.61 -13.60
C ILE A 41 -46.82 -25.67 -14.73
N ILE A 42 -45.90 -26.14 -15.58
CA ILE A 42 -45.29 -25.31 -16.63
C ILE A 42 -46.25 -25.09 -17.80
N LEU A 43 -46.86 -26.16 -18.32
CA LEU A 43 -47.73 -26.04 -19.50
C LEU A 43 -48.95 -25.18 -19.18
N ASP A 44 -49.52 -25.35 -18.00
CA ASP A 44 -50.72 -24.62 -17.63
C ASP A 44 -50.41 -23.16 -17.28
N PHE A 45 -49.21 -22.86 -16.76
CA PHE A 45 -48.74 -21.49 -16.59
C PHE A 45 -48.75 -20.68 -17.90
N TYR A 46 -48.36 -21.30 -19.02
CA TYR A 46 -48.34 -20.63 -20.32
C TYR A 46 -49.68 -20.70 -21.07
N ASN A 47 -50.49 -21.75 -20.84
CA ASN A 47 -51.69 -22.00 -21.63
C ASN A 47 -53.01 -21.47 -21.03
N MET A 48 -53.10 -21.25 -19.71
CA MET A 48 -54.39 -20.95 -19.07
C MET A 48 -54.77 -19.47 -19.07
N PHE A 49 -53.80 -18.55 -19.15
CA PHE A 49 -54.06 -17.11 -19.08
C PHE A 49 -53.28 -16.38 -20.17
N GLU A 50 -53.90 -15.37 -20.78
CA GLU A 50 -53.28 -14.55 -21.83
C GLU A 50 -52.36 -13.47 -21.23
N ASN A 51 -52.75 -12.87 -20.11
CA ASN A 51 -52.01 -11.80 -19.45
C ASN A 51 -50.98 -12.34 -18.45
N ASP A 52 -49.76 -11.81 -18.52
CA ASP A 52 -48.65 -12.15 -17.63
C ASP A 52 -48.92 -11.88 -16.14
N VAL A 53 -49.69 -10.84 -15.80
CA VAL A 53 -50.07 -10.55 -14.41
C VAL A 53 -51.03 -11.61 -13.88
N GLU A 54 -52.03 -11.99 -14.68
CA GLU A 54 -52.96 -13.07 -14.34
C GLU A 54 -52.25 -14.42 -14.24
N ARG A 55 -51.27 -14.69 -15.11
CA ARG A 55 -50.43 -15.90 -15.02
C ARG A 55 -49.72 -15.98 -13.69
N VAL A 56 -49.15 -14.87 -13.20
CA VAL A 56 -48.42 -14.79 -11.92
C VAL A 56 -49.36 -15.00 -10.73
N VAL A 57 -50.55 -14.40 -10.75
CA VAL A 57 -51.54 -14.53 -9.66
C VAL A 57 -52.16 -15.93 -9.61
N ASN A 58 -52.27 -16.60 -10.75
CA ASN A 58 -52.94 -17.89 -10.90
C ASN A 58 -51.98 -19.05 -11.21
N VAL A 59 -50.70 -18.92 -10.88
CA VAL A 59 -49.70 -19.99 -11.02
C VAL A 59 -50.20 -21.22 -10.26
N LYS A 60 -50.39 -22.33 -10.98
CA LYS A 60 -50.58 -23.63 -10.33
C LYS A 60 -49.35 -23.97 -9.52
N ASN A 61 -49.57 -24.52 -8.34
CA ASN A 61 -48.48 -24.90 -7.47
C ASN A 61 -48.29 -26.41 -7.36
N ARG A 62 -47.12 -26.82 -6.87
CA ARG A 62 -46.81 -28.24 -6.64
C ARG A 62 -47.78 -28.97 -5.70
N HIS A 63 -48.36 -28.29 -4.70
CA HIS A 63 -49.29 -28.93 -3.77
C HIS A 63 -50.59 -29.30 -4.47
N GLU A 64 -51.05 -28.49 -5.43
CA GLU A 64 -52.18 -28.85 -6.30
C GLU A 64 -51.89 -30.11 -7.13
N MET A 65 -50.67 -30.25 -7.67
CA MET A 65 -50.26 -31.48 -8.37
C MET A 65 -50.21 -32.71 -7.46
N ILE A 66 -49.77 -32.54 -6.21
CA ILE A 66 -49.78 -33.61 -5.21
C ILE A 66 -51.22 -34.02 -4.88
N VAL A 67 -52.10 -33.05 -4.64
CA VAL A 67 -53.52 -33.29 -4.40
C VAL A 67 -54.14 -34.01 -5.60
N LYS A 68 -53.86 -33.58 -6.83
CA LYS A 68 -54.29 -34.26 -8.06
C LYS A 68 -53.94 -35.76 -8.05
N VAL A 69 -52.68 -36.09 -7.76
CA VAL A 69 -52.24 -37.49 -7.75
C VAL A 69 -52.93 -38.27 -6.62
N LEU A 70 -53.13 -37.66 -5.45
CA LEU A 70 -53.82 -38.30 -4.34
C LEU A 70 -55.29 -38.59 -4.67
N ILE A 71 -56.00 -37.64 -5.29
CA ILE A 71 -57.41 -37.84 -5.67
C ILE A 71 -57.55 -38.91 -6.76
N GLU A 72 -56.65 -38.93 -7.75
CA GLU A 72 -56.67 -39.92 -8.84
C GLU A 72 -56.28 -41.32 -8.35
N HIS A 73 -55.22 -41.44 -7.55
CA HIS A 73 -54.70 -42.73 -7.11
C HIS A 73 -55.57 -43.39 -6.03
N LEU A 74 -56.19 -42.59 -5.16
CA LEU A 74 -57.04 -43.08 -4.06
C LEU A 74 -58.54 -42.98 -4.36
N ASN A 75 -58.91 -42.56 -5.57
CA ASN A 75 -60.28 -42.35 -6.05
C ASN A 75 -61.11 -41.45 -5.09
N LEU A 76 -60.61 -40.24 -4.85
CA LEU A 76 -61.19 -39.25 -3.93
C LEU A 76 -61.84 -38.08 -4.66
N SER A 77 -62.69 -37.35 -3.95
CA SER A 77 -63.31 -36.10 -4.41
C SER A 77 -63.11 -34.97 -3.40
N LEU A 78 -62.86 -33.76 -3.91
CA LEU A 78 -62.85 -32.50 -3.17
C LEU A 78 -64.20 -31.77 -3.23
N THR A 79 -64.91 -31.83 -4.36
CA THR A 79 -66.15 -31.06 -4.60
C THR A 79 -67.33 -31.62 -3.82
N VAL A 80 -67.41 -32.95 -3.67
CA VAL A 80 -68.50 -33.65 -2.96
C VAL A 80 -68.44 -33.42 -1.44
N CYS A 81 -67.37 -32.79 -0.93
CA CYS A 81 -67.19 -32.51 0.50
C CYS A 81 -68.05 -31.32 1.03
N GLY A 82 -68.53 -30.43 0.16
CA GLY A 82 -69.31 -29.24 0.54
C GLY A 82 -68.49 -28.10 1.16
N ASP A 83 -68.87 -26.85 0.88
CA ASP A 83 -68.11 -25.65 1.29
C ASP A 83 -68.30 -25.19 2.75
N SER A 84 -69.32 -25.71 3.46
CA SER A 84 -69.84 -25.10 4.70
C SER A 84 -69.94 -26.00 5.93
N GLN A 85 -69.41 -27.22 5.90
CA GLN A 85 -69.34 -28.07 7.09
C GLN A 85 -67.86 -28.34 7.38
N TYR A 86 -67.32 -27.76 8.47
CA TYR A 86 -66.16 -28.37 9.13
C TYR A 86 -66.69 -29.60 9.88
N PRO A 87 -66.59 -30.82 9.34
CA PRO A 87 -67.35 -31.94 9.89
C PRO A 87 -66.57 -32.56 11.05
N PRO A 88 -67.25 -33.17 12.05
CA PRO A 88 -66.58 -34.02 13.02
C PRO A 88 -65.94 -35.24 12.30
N PRO A 89 -64.95 -35.93 12.94
CA PRO A 89 -64.27 -37.10 12.37
C PRO A 89 -65.26 -38.13 11.81
N PRO A 90 -64.97 -38.84 10.68
CA PRO A 90 -63.66 -39.35 10.29
C PRO A 90 -63.30 -39.10 8.80
N LEU A 91 -62.87 -37.88 8.45
CA LEU A 91 -62.48 -37.53 7.08
C LEU A 91 -60.97 -37.50 6.87
N ARG A 92 -60.53 -37.82 5.64
CA ARG A 92 -59.12 -37.72 5.21
C ARG A 92 -58.76 -36.23 5.10
N HIS A 93 -57.79 -35.77 5.89
CA HIS A 93 -57.37 -34.37 5.93
C HIS A 93 -55.85 -34.28 5.90
N ILE A 94 -55.32 -33.45 5.01
CA ILE A 94 -53.90 -33.12 4.94
C ILE A 94 -53.72 -31.62 5.13
N ASP A 95 -52.85 -31.25 6.06
CA ASP A 95 -52.44 -29.89 6.32
C ASP A 95 -51.07 -29.67 5.67
N PHE A 96 -50.98 -28.77 4.70
CA PHE A 96 -49.74 -28.51 3.97
C PHE A 96 -48.92 -27.41 4.66
N ALA A 97 -47.61 -27.43 4.40
CA ALA A 97 -46.68 -26.37 4.80
C ALA A 97 -46.63 -26.04 6.31
N LEU A 98 -46.55 -27.07 7.16
CA LEU A 98 -46.26 -26.94 8.60
C LEU A 98 -44.78 -26.60 8.81
N THR A 99 -44.47 -25.31 8.91
CA THR A 99 -43.10 -24.84 9.13
C THR A 99 -42.85 -24.44 10.59
N ARG A 100 -43.85 -23.98 11.33
CA ARG A 100 -43.60 -23.53 12.70
C ARG A 100 -43.42 -24.71 13.66
N TYR A 101 -42.42 -24.61 14.53
CA TYR A 101 -42.14 -25.68 15.50
C TYR A 101 -43.29 -25.93 16.49
N ASP A 102 -44.02 -24.88 16.87
CA ASP A 102 -45.19 -25.00 17.73
C ASP A 102 -46.36 -25.66 16.99
N GLN A 103 -46.62 -25.30 15.73
CA GLN A 103 -47.59 -25.99 14.88
C GLN A 103 -47.23 -27.46 14.67
N GLN A 104 -45.97 -27.77 14.36
CA GLN A 104 -45.49 -29.16 14.23
C GLN A 104 -45.71 -29.93 15.54
N LYS A 105 -45.38 -29.32 16.69
CA LYS A 105 -45.57 -29.93 18.01
C LYS A 105 -47.04 -30.15 18.35
N GLU A 106 -47.91 -29.20 18.03
CA GLU A 106 -49.37 -29.31 18.20
C GLU A 106 -49.93 -30.46 17.34
N LYS A 107 -49.51 -30.53 16.07
CA LYS A 107 -50.01 -31.51 15.10
C LYS A 107 -49.53 -32.93 15.37
N LEU A 108 -48.36 -33.12 15.99
CA LEU A 108 -47.90 -34.46 16.43
C LEU A 108 -48.90 -35.18 17.36
N GLY A 109 -49.76 -34.43 18.05
CA GLY A 109 -50.81 -35.00 18.90
C GLY A 109 -51.96 -35.67 18.15
N ASN A 110 -52.31 -35.18 16.94
CA ASN A 110 -53.51 -35.62 16.20
C ASN A 110 -53.26 -36.00 14.72
N ALA A 111 -52.03 -35.86 14.24
CA ALA A 111 -51.63 -36.07 12.86
C ALA A 111 -50.23 -36.71 12.81
N THR A 112 -49.95 -37.39 11.70
CA THR A 112 -48.62 -37.87 11.35
C THR A 112 -47.93 -36.84 10.48
N LEU A 113 -46.71 -36.44 10.87
CA LEU A 113 -45.92 -35.50 10.11
C LEU A 113 -45.14 -36.22 9.00
N PHE A 114 -45.31 -35.76 7.77
CA PHE A 114 -44.57 -36.20 6.60
C PHE A 114 -43.62 -35.10 6.16
N HIS A 115 -42.32 -35.37 6.08
CA HIS A 115 -41.34 -34.38 5.62
C HIS A 115 -41.54 -34.12 4.12
N SER A 116 -41.82 -32.89 3.72
CA SER A 116 -42.16 -32.55 2.32
C SER A 116 -40.97 -32.62 1.35
N ARG A 117 -39.77 -32.95 1.86
CA ARG A 117 -38.44 -32.71 1.24
C ARG A 117 -38.16 -31.22 1.00
N GLU A 118 -38.94 -30.44 1.75
CA GLU A 118 -39.00 -29.01 1.96
C GLU A 118 -37.89 -28.38 2.77
N PHE A 119 -37.37 -27.22 2.36
CA PHE A 119 -36.90 -26.27 3.36
C PHE A 119 -37.20 -24.84 2.94
N TYR A 120 -37.59 -24.03 3.92
CA TYR A 120 -37.66 -22.58 3.81
C TYR A 120 -36.33 -22.01 4.30
N GLN A 121 -35.65 -21.24 3.45
CA GLN A 121 -34.32 -20.70 3.75
C GLN A 121 -34.38 -19.18 3.77
N VAL A 122 -33.96 -18.57 4.87
CA VAL A 122 -33.83 -17.11 4.97
C VAL A 122 -32.35 -16.73 4.87
N THR A 123 -32.06 -15.83 3.96
CA THR A 123 -30.73 -15.23 3.79
C THR A 123 -30.87 -13.74 3.50
N PHE A 124 -29.74 -13.06 3.31
CA PHE A 124 -29.72 -11.63 3.10
C PHE A 124 -28.65 -11.23 2.06
N ALA A 125 -28.84 -10.05 1.48
CA ALA A 125 -27.90 -9.38 0.62
C ALA A 125 -27.52 -8.05 1.26
N ALA A 126 -26.23 -7.89 1.58
CA ALA A 126 -25.69 -6.68 2.18
C ALA A 126 -24.97 -5.85 1.13
N VAL A 127 -25.05 -4.53 1.25
CA VAL A 127 -24.38 -3.60 0.34
C VAL A 127 -22.88 -3.56 0.62
N LYS A 128 -22.09 -3.62 -0.45
CA LYS A 128 -20.65 -3.39 -0.47
C LYS A 128 -20.33 -1.92 -0.17
N THR A 129 -19.54 -1.67 0.85
CA THR A 129 -18.97 -0.36 1.20
C THR A 129 -17.47 -0.35 0.88
N ILE A 130 -16.94 0.82 0.50
CA ILE A 130 -15.51 0.97 0.17
C ILE A 130 -14.71 1.02 1.47
N ASP A 131 -13.65 0.21 1.56
CA ASP A 131 -12.68 0.32 2.64
C ASP A 131 -11.66 1.42 2.32
N VAL A 132 -11.79 2.57 2.99
CA VAL A 132 -10.89 3.73 2.84
C VAL A 132 -9.46 3.40 3.26
N SER A 133 -9.28 2.49 4.23
CA SER A 133 -7.95 2.09 4.70
C SER A 133 -7.20 1.30 3.63
N VAL A 134 -7.92 0.45 2.88
CA VAL A 134 -7.37 -0.25 1.73
C VAL A 134 -7.07 0.72 0.59
N LEU A 135 -7.89 1.76 0.40
CA LEU A 135 -7.60 2.79 -0.62
C LEU A 135 -6.26 3.48 -0.37
N PHE A 136 -5.95 3.82 0.88
CA PHE A 136 -4.67 4.39 1.27
C PHE A 136 -3.53 3.39 1.09
N ALA A 137 -3.73 2.13 1.49
CA ALA A 137 -2.75 1.07 1.26
C ALA A 137 -2.48 0.85 -0.24
N SER A 138 -3.50 0.92 -1.09
CA SER A 138 -3.41 0.81 -2.55
C SER A 138 -2.65 1.97 -3.21
N LEU A 139 -2.54 3.13 -2.57
CA LEU A 139 -1.69 4.23 -3.05
C LEU A 139 -0.20 3.98 -2.77
N ILE A 140 0.12 3.27 -1.68
CA ILE A 140 1.52 3.02 -1.26
C ILE A 140 2.06 1.72 -1.86
N ARG A 141 1.18 0.73 -2.05
CA ARG A 141 1.51 -0.59 -2.57
C ARG A 141 2.25 -0.61 -3.94
N PRO A 142 1.95 0.27 -4.91
CA PRO A 142 2.67 0.35 -6.20
C PRO A 142 4.15 0.73 -6.07
N ILE A 143 4.50 1.53 -5.06
CA ILE A 143 5.87 1.97 -4.75
C ILE A 143 6.55 0.97 -3.81
N GLY A 144 5.78 0.39 -2.89
CA GLY A 144 6.28 -0.45 -1.81
C GLY A 144 6.75 0.37 -0.61
N TRP A 145 6.48 -0.16 0.59
CA TRP A 145 6.79 0.52 1.85
C TRP A 145 8.28 0.82 2.05
N SER A 146 9.16 -0.05 1.54
CA SER A 146 10.61 0.13 1.64
C SER A 146 11.09 1.34 0.86
N VAL A 147 10.65 1.49 -0.39
CA VAL A 147 11.02 2.59 -1.26
C VAL A 147 10.43 3.90 -0.74
N PHE A 148 9.16 3.88 -0.32
CA PHE A 148 8.50 5.05 0.27
C PHE A 148 9.24 5.59 1.51
N LEU A 149 9.58 4.72 2.46
CA LEU A 149 10.34 5.11 3.65
C LEU A 149 11.78 5.55 3.30
N SER A 150 12.41 4.92 2.32
CA SER A 150 13.75 5.32 1.84
C SER A 150 13.73 6.71 1.19
N SER A 151 12.68 7.05 0.42
CA SER A 151 12.51 8.38 -0.16
C SER A 151 12.34 9.46 0.91
N ILE A 152 11.58 9.16 1.98
CA ILE A 152 11.45 10.07 3.14
C ILE A 152 12.79 10.24 3.84
N GLY A 153 13.53 9.15 4.08
CA GLY A 153 14.85 9.19 4.68
C GLY A 153 15.84 10.03 3.87
N LEU A 154 15.86 9.88 2.54
CA LEU A 154 16.71 10.66 1.64
C LEU A 154 16.38 12.16 1.72
N LEU A 155 15.09 12.52 1.74
CA LEU A 155 14.63 13.90 1.91
C LEU A 155 15.13 14.52 3.23
N LEU A 156 15.07 13.77 4.34
CA LEU A 156 15.57 14.24 5.65
C LEU A 156 17.08 14.44 5.64
N VAL A 157 17.85 13.53 5.05
CA VAL A 157 19.31 13.65 4.93
C VAL A 157 19.68 14.86 4.08
N LEU A 158 19.02 15.05 2.93
CA LEU A 158 19.25 16.18 2.05
C LEU A 158 18.91 17.51 2.75
N SER A 159 17.82 17.54 3.53
CA SER A 159 17.43 18.67 4.36
C SER A 159 18.49 19.01 5.41
N LEU A 160 19.04 18.01 6.09
CA LEU A 160 20.09 18.19 7.09
C LEU A 160 21.36 18.75 6.45
N PHE A 161 21.77 18.19 5.31
CA PHE A 161 22.95 18.63 4.56
C PHE A 161 22.84 20.10 4.15
N ILE A 162 21.70 20.50 3.57
CA ILE A 162 21.44 21.90 3.18
C ILE A 162 21.42 22.81 4.41
N SER A 163 20.82 22.38 5.52
CA SER A 163 20.78 23.17 6.75
C SER A 163 22.17 23.44 7.32
N VAL A 164 23.04 22.43 7.33
CA VAL A 164 24.45 22.56 7.75
C VAL A 164 25.21 23.51 6.81
N TYR A 165 25.02 23.37 5.50
CA TYR A 165 25.64 24.24 4.49
C TYR A 165 25.31 25.73 4.72
N TYR A 166 24.04 26.08 4.92
CA TYR A 166 23.64 27.48 5.15
C TYR A 166 24.11 28.02 6.50
N LYS A 167 24.15 27.18 7.54
CA LYS A 167 24.64 27.57 8.87
C LYS A 167 26.13 27.92 8.85
N LEU A 168 26.94 27.16 8.09
CA LEU A 168 28.37 27.42 7.92
C LEU A 168 28.65 28.70 7.14
N ARG A 169 27.74 29.11 6.23
CA ARG A 169 27.87 30.34 5.43
C ARG A 169 27.37 31.61 6.11
N GLY A 170 27.00 31.56 7.39
CA GLY A 170 26.57 32.73 8.17
C GLY A 170 25.21 33.32 7.77
N SER A 171 24.37 32.59 7.04
CA SER A 171 23.07 33.09 6.58
C SER A 171 21.94 32.78 7.58
N LYS A 172 20.99 33.70 7.78
CA LYS A 172 19.86 33.51 8.71
C LYS A 172 18.91 32.41 8.21
N ILE A 173 18.70 31.40 9.06
CA ILE A 173 17.87 30.23 8.79
C ILE A 173 16.38 30.62 8.80
N ILE A 174 15.71 30.49 7.65
CA ILE A 174 14.25 30.41 7.53
C ILE A 174 13.84 28.96 7.83
N THR A 175 12.70 28.76 8.49
CA THR A 175 12.10 27.50 8.94
C THR A 175 12.45 26.27 8.07
N GLN A 176 13.06 25.26 8.70
CA GLN A 176 13.77 24.12 8.09
C GLN A 176 13.01 23.36 7.00
N PHE A 177 11.68 23.25 7.10
CA PHE A 177 10.84 22.54 6.12
C PHE A 177 10.51 23.41 4.88
N LEU A 178 10.40 24.73 5.08
CA LEU A 178 10.14 25.69 4.03
C LEU A 178 11.41 25.94 3.19
N THR A 179 12.61 25.79 3.75
CA THR A 179 13.88 26.02 3.03
C THR A 179 14.17 24.98 1.96
N VAL A 180 13.90 23.69 2.23
CA VAL A 180 14.08 22.61 1.23
C VAL A 180 13.03 22.74 0.13
N THR A 181 11.77 23.00 0.51
CA THR A 181 10.68 23.25 -0.44
C THR A 181 10.98 24.47 -1.30
N TYR A 182 11.48 25.55 -0.70
CA TYR A 182 11.89 26.78 -1.39
C TYR A 182 13.12 26.56 -2.28
N PHE A 183 14.11 25.78 -1.86
CA PHE A 183 15.27 25.41 -2.70
C PHE A 183 14.84 24.57 -3.91
N LEU A 184 13.96 23.57 -3.69
CA LEU A 184 13.40 22.73 -4.75
C LEU A 184 12.53 23.55 -5.73
N LEU A 185 11.70 24.47 -5.24
CA LEU A 185 10.90 25.38 -6.09
C LEU A 185 11.76 26.44 -6.80
N ARG A 186 12.72 27.04 -6.10
CA ARG A 186 13.56 28.13 -6.62
C ARG A 186 14.48 27.65 -7.73
N ALA A 187 14.97 26.41 -7.68
CA ALA A 187 15.72 25.80 -8.78
C ALA A 187 14.88 25.67 -10.07
N HIS A 188 13.59 25.36 -9.97
CA HIS A 188 12.66 25.38 -11.11
C HIS A 188 12.38 26.81 -11.60
N ILE A 189 12.32 27.79 -10.69
CA ILE A 189 12.12 29.21 -11.03
C ILE A 189 13.37 29.81 -11.70
N ASP A 190 14.57 29.47 -11.23
CA ASP A 190 15.84 29.98 -11.75
C ASP A 190 16.19 29.36 -13.12
N GLN A 191 15.71 28.16 -13.44
CA GLN A 191 15.76 27.61 -14.82
C GLN A 191 14.87 28.40 -15.80
N CYS A 192 13.82 29.07 -15.30
CA CYS A 192 12.96 29.94 -16.09
C CYS A 192 13.47 31.40 -16.15
N ALA A 193 14.38 31.81 -15.25
CA ALA A 193 14.88 33.18 -15.15
C ALA A 193 16.20 33.40 -15.93
N ASN A 194 16.04 33.74 -17.22
CA ASN A 194 16.94 34.47 -18.11
C ASN A 194 18.48 34.45 -17.88
N ARG A 195 19.17 33.81 -18.82
CA ARG A 195 20.62 33.47 -18.91
C ARG A 195 21.63 34.65 -19.03
N ARG A 196 21.21 35.91 -18.95
CA ARG A 196 22.06 37.08 -19.32
C ARG A 196 22.70 37.88 -18.18
N ARG A 197 22.30 37.69 -16.91
CA ARG A 197 22.85 38.47 -15.78
C ARG A 197 23.86 37.72 -14.89
N THR A 198 24.08 36.44 -15.14
CA THR A 198 24.86 35.55 -14.26
C THR A 198 26.33 35.41 -14.65
N THR A 199 26.83 36.19 -15.61
CA THR A 199 28.19 36.06 -16.16
C THR A 199 29.26 36.94 -15.50
N THR A 200 28.92 37.82 -14.56
CA THR A 200 29.90 38.80 -14.02
C THR A 200 30.34 38.59 -12.58
N LEU A 201 29.86 37.58 -11.85
CA LEU A 201 30.14 37.52 -10.39
C LEU A 201 30.61 36.18 -9.81
N LEU A 202 30.79 35.12 -10.60
CA LEU A 202 31.11 33.81 -10.03
C LEU A 202 32.08 33.02 -10.90
N ASN A 203 33.37 33.13 -10.59
CA ASN A 203 34.42 32.35 -11.24
C ASN A 203 34.83 31.07 -10.49
N HIS A 204 34.12 30.68 -9.43
CA HIS A 204 34.25 29.34 -8.82
C HIS A 204 32.98 29.00 -8.05
N HIS A 205 32.19 28.02 -8.50
CA HIS A 205 31.12 27.43 -7.67
C HIS A 205 30.91 25.95 -7.98
N PHE A 206 31.24 25.16 -6.95
CA PHE A 206 30.59 23.95 -6.49
C PHE A 206 29.32 23.50 -7.24
N ASP A 207 29.34 22.26 -7.74
CA ASP A 207 28.26 21.62 -8.49
C ASP A 207 27.14 21.06 -7.59
N LEU A 208 26.49 21.94 -6.81
CA LEU A 208 25.14 21.67 -6.26
C LEU A 208 24.16 21.23 -7.37
N LYS A 209 24.44 21.61 -8.62
CA LYS A 209 23.77 21.16 -9.83
C LYS A 209 23.85 19.64 -10.04
N LEU A 210 24.96 18.99 -9.68
CA LEU A 210 25.14 17.54 -9.86
C LEU A 210 24.33 16.75 -8.83
N ILE A 211 24.35 17.18 -7.56
CA ILE A 211 23.51 16.62 -6.48
C ILE A 211 22.03 16.82 -6.81
N TYR A 212 21.67 18.01 -7.33
CA TYR A 212 20.32 18.29 -7.76
C TYR A 212 19.91 17.45 -8.98
N GLY A 213 20.77 17.32 -9.99
CA GLY A 213 20.49 16.55 -11.20
C GLY A 213 20.27 15.07 -10.92
N THR A 214 21.06 14.50 -10.01
CA THR A 214 20.90 13.10 -9.55
C THR A 214 19.63 12.91 -8.73
N TYR A 215 19.28 13.84 -7.84
CA TYR A 215 18.03 13.81 -7.08
C TYR A 215 16.79 13.98 -7.98
N LEU A 216 16.85 14.89 -8.97
CA LEU A 216 15.76 15.08 -9.94
C LEU A 216 15.54 13.82 -10.78
N PHE A 217 16.62 13.19 -11.25
CA PHE A 217 16.55 11.93 -11.99
C PHE A 217 15.93 10.80 -11.13
N TYR A 218 16.29 10.72 -9.85
CA TYR A 218 15.64 9.81 -8.89
C TYR A 218 14.13 10.07 -8.78
N CYS A 219 13.72 11.33 -8.57
CA CYS A 219 12.31 11.71 -8.47
C CYS A 219 11.53 11.38 -9.75
N ILE A 220 12.08 11.67 -10.93
CA ILE A 220 11.46 11.34 -12.23
C ILE A 220 11.27 9.83 -12.36
N LEU A 221 12.27 9.03 -11.98
CA LEU A 221 12.22 7.58 -12.09
C LEU A 221 11.17 6.98 -11.13
N ILE A 222 11.11 7.47 -9.89
CA ILE A 222 10.07 7.07 -8.93
C ILE A 222 8.68 7.48 -9.42
N ILE A 223 8.49 8.69 -9.94
CA ILE A 223 7.19 9.16 -10.45
C ILE A 223 6.75 8.37 -11.68
N ALA A 224 7.66 8.13 -12.63
CA ALA A 224 7.36 7.36 -13.84
C ALA A 224 6.97 5.92 -13.50
N THR A 225 7.71 5.30 -12.58
CA THR A 225 7.44 3.95 -12.07
C THR A 225 6.13 3.89 -11.28
N TYR A 226 5.89 4.87 -10.41
CA TYR A 226 4.65 4.99 -9.65
C TYR A 226 3.46 5.15 -10.58
N LYS A 227 3.53 6.05 -11.57
CA LYS A 227 2.46 6.25 -12.56
C LYS A 227 2.15 4.96 -13.32
N SER A 228 3.18 4.22 -13.73
CA SER A 228 3.01 2.94 -14.44
C SER A 228 2.29 1.88 -13.59
N ASN A 229 2.61 1.79 -12.30
CA ASN A 229 2.04 0.78 -11.40
C ASN A 229 0.72 1.21 -10.75
N LEU A 230 0.51 2.52 -10.55
CA LEU A 230 -0.70 3.08 -9.94
C LEU A 230 -1.93 2.81 -10.80
N VAL A 231 -1.79 2.92 -12.13
CA VAL A 231 -2.88 2.60 -13.06
C VAL A 231 -3.33 1.15 -12.87
N GLN A 232 -2.39 0.21 -12.65
CA GLN A 232 -2.73 -1.19 -12.44
C GLN A 232 -3.45 -1.43 -11.10
N GLU A 233 -3.05 -0.78 -10.01
CA GLU A 233 -3.74 -0.92 -8.72
C GLU A 233 -5.09 -0.20 -8.67
N LEU A 234 -5.25 0.94 -9.34
CA LEU A 234 -6.54 1.60 -9.47
C LEU A 234 -7.54 0.79 -10.32
N MET A 235 -7.03 -0.09 -11.19
CA MET A 235 -7.84 -0.98 -12.02
C MET A 235 -8.19 -2.31 -11.30
N GLN A 236 -7.63 -2.60 -10.13
CA GLN A 236 -8.08 -3.74 -9.31
C GLN A 236 -9.44 -3.43 -8.66
N PRO A 237 -10.34 -4.41 -8.52
CA PRO A 237 -11.61 -4.21 -7.84
C PRO A 237 -11.35 -3.74 -6.41
N SER A 238 -11.91 -2.58 -6.04
CA SER A 238 -11.74 -2.02 -4.71
C SER A 238 -12.15 -3.03 -3.65
N ALA A 239 -11.33 -3.22 -2.61
CA ALA A 239 -11.72 -4.09 -1.50
C ALA A 239 -12.98 -3.50 -0.84
N THR A 240 -14.07 -4.26 -0.89
CA THR A 240 -15.35 -3.85 -0.31
C THR A 240 -15.64 -4.62 0.96
N ILE A 241 -16.08 -3.92 1.99
CA ILE A 241 -16.62 -4.51 3.22
C ILE A 241 -18.13 -4.68 3.03
N SER A 242 -18.69 -5.78 3.50
CA SER A 242 -20.14 -6.01 3.53
C SER A 242 -20.43 -7.00 4.65
N ALA A 243 -21.56 -6.86 5.33
CA ALA A 243 -21.98 -7.83 6.34
C ALA A 243 -22.07 -9.23 5.71
N ASN A 244 -21.42 -10.21 6.34
CA ASN A 244 -21.41 -11.61 5.92
C ASN A 244 -22.24 -12.49 6.85
N THR A 245 -22.44 -12.07 8.10
CA THR A 245 -23.24 -12.79 9.10
C THR A 245 -24.47 -12.00 9.55
N PHE A 246 -25.45 -12.67 10.16
CA PHE A 246 -26.62 -11.99 10.71
C PHE A 246 -26.24 -11.02 11.84
N GLU A 247 -25.20 -11.32 12.61
CA GLU A 247 -24.64 -10.47 13.65
C GLU A 247 -24.05 -9.18 13.06
N GLU A 248 -23.24 -9.30 12.02
CA GLU A 248 -22.70 -8.15 11.29
C GLU A 248 -23.82 -7.33 10.64
N LEU A 249 -24.85 -8.01 10.09
CA LEU A 249 -25.99 -7.36 9.48
C LEU A 249 -26.80 -6.53 10.48
N VAL A 250 -26.91 -6.98 11.74
CA VAL A 250 -27.54 -6.19 12.80
C VAL A 250 -26.76 -4.90 13.06
N LEU A 251 -25.42 -4.98 13.09
CA LEU A 251 -24.53 -3.84 13.36
C LEU A 251 -24.42 -2.85 12.19
N ASP A 252 -24.72 -3.27 10.97
CA ASP A 252 -24.73 -2.39 9.80
C ASP A 252 -25.70 -1.20 10.00
N ASN A 253 -25.32 0.01 9.66
CA ASN A 253 -26.20 1.17 9.82
C ASN A 253 -27.27 1.28 8.72
N LYS A 254 -27.15 0.52 7.64
CA LYS A 254 -28.13 0.53 6.55
C LYS A 254 -29.47 -0.08 7.00
N PRO A 255 -30.61 0.49 6.57
CA PRO A 255 -31.92 -0.10 6.78
C PRO A 255 -31.99 -1.51 6.19
N LEU A 256 -32.79 -2.37 6.82
CA LEU A 256 -33.03 -3.73 6.36
C LEU A 256 -34.47 -3.83 5.85
N ILE A 257 -34.65 -4.24 4.60
CA ILE A 257 -35.97 -4.38 3.98
C ILE A 257 -36.22 -5.84 3.58
N SER A 258 -37.49 -6.22 3.53
CA SER A 258 -37.93 -7.45 2.85
C SER A 258 -38.79 -7.08 1.66
N LEU A 259 -38.62 -7.81 0.55
CA LEU A 259 -39.34 -7.57 -0.69
C LEU A 259 -40.81 -7.96 -0.53
N GLY A 260 -41.11 -8.94 0.32
CA GLY A 260 -42.47 -9.37 0.61
C GLY A 260 -43.09 -10.20 -0.50
N PHE A 261 -42.24 -10.88 -1.28
CA PHE A 261 -42.69 -11.77 -2.33
C PHE A 261 -43.14 -13.11 -1.74
N ASP A 262 -44.43 -13.41 -1.87
CA ASP A 262 -44.95 -14.73 -1.55
C ASP A 262 -44.60 -15.70 -2.66
N ARG A 263 -43.96 -16.81 -2.31
CA ARG A 263 -43.68 -17.88 -3.27
C ARG A 263 -44.94 -18.71 -3.48
N GLY A 264 -45.37 -18.84 -4.73
CA GLY A 264 -46.54 -19.64 -5.09
C GLY A 264 -46.44 -21.07 -4.53
N GLY A 265 -47.43 -21.46 -3.72
CA GLY A 265 -47.49 -22.79 -3.13
C GLY A 265 -46.72 -23.00 -1.83
N GLN A 266 -46.20 -21.97 -1.17
CA GLN A 266 -45.75 -22.08 0.22
C GLN A 266 -46.70 -21.31 1.15
N ALA A 267 -47.05 -21.90 2.30
CA ALA A 267 -47.92 -21.22 3.26
C ALA A 267 -47.17 -20.27 4.20
N THR A 268 -45.83 -20.30 4.20
CA THR A 268 -45.00 -19.56 5.16
C THR A 268 -44.42 -18.29 4.53
N ASP A 269 -44.75 -17.15 5.12
CA ASP A 269 -44.13 -15.85 4.84
C ASP A 269 -42.89 -15.66 5.74
N LEU A 270 -41.87 -15.00 5.18
CA LEU A 270 -40.69 -14.49 5.88
C LEU A 270 -41.00 -13.86 7.24
N LYS A 271 -42.08 -13.08 7.36
CA LYS A 271 -42.48 -12.45 8.63
C LYS A 271 -42.70 -13.49 9.73
N GLU A 272 -43.46 -14.55 9.43
CA GLU A 272 -43.78 -15.60 10.39
C GLU A 272 -42.52 -16.37 10.75
N PHE A 273 -41.69 -16.70 9.75
CA PHE A 273 -40.43 -17.37 9.95
C PHE A 273 -39.51 -16.59 10.90
N MET A 274 -39.30 -15.29 10.63
CA MET A 274 -38.40 -14.47 11.46
C MET A 274 -38.92 -14.30 12.89
N THR A 275 -40.24 -14.21 13.06
CA THR A 275 -40.88 -14.13 14.39
C THR A 275 -40.70 -15.45 15.16
N MET A 276 -40.85 -16.58 14.49
CA MET A 276 -40.55 -17.90 15.05
C MET A 276 -39.07 -18.00 15.46
N GLU A 277 -38.15 -17.63 14.57
CA GLU A 277 -36.71 -17.73 14.86
C GLU A 277 -36.27 -16.78 15.99
N ALA A 278 -36.94 -15.64 16.13
CA ALA A 278 -36.72 -14.72 17.25
C ALA A 278 -37.04 -15.32 18.63
N THR A 279 -37.83 -16.41 18.71
CA THR A 279 -38.06 -17.13 19.97
C THR A 279 -36.85 -17.94 20.44
N ARG A 280 -35.91 -18.24 19.53
CA ARG A 280 -34.73 -19.08 19.78
C ARG A 280 -33.42 -18.32 19.66
N ASN A 281 -33.37 -17.32 18.79
CA ASN A 281 -32.16 -16.57 18.48
C ASN A 281 -32.33 -15.06 18.78
N PRO A 282 -31.57 -14.49 19.74
CA PRO A 282 -31.66 -13.06 20.07
C PRO A 282 -31.23 -12.13 18.93
N VAL A 283 -30.43 -12.60 17.96
CA VAL A 283 -30.08 -11.84 16.76
C VAL A 283 -31.34 -11.58 15.92
N PHE A 284 -32.22 -12.57 15.79
CA PHE A 284 -33.47 -12.45 15.05
C PHE A 284 -34.46 -11.51 15.73
N VAL A 285 -34.44 -11.38 17.07
CA VAL A 285 -35.21 -10.32 17.78
C VAL A 285 -34.79 -8.92 17.29
N LYS A 286 -33.49 -8.70 17.09
CA LYS A 286 -32.97 -7.42 16.57
C LYS A 286 -33.27 -7.25 15.09
N LEU A 287 -33.12 -8.29 14.28
CA LEU A 287 -33.43 -8.26 12.85
C LEU A 287 -34.92 -8.01 12.58
N VAL A 288 -35.83 -8.63 13.35
CA VAL A 288 -37.28 -8.38 13.26
C VAL A 288 -37.60 -6.91 13.53
N LYS A 289 -36.96 -6.30 14.54
CA LYS A 289 -37.12 -4.86 14.84
C LYS A 289 -36.54 -3.95 13.77
N LYS A 290 -35.40 -4.36 13.17
CA LYS A 290 -34.70 -3.59 12.13
C LYS A 290 -35.37 -3.70 10.76
N ARG A 291 -36.03 -4.82 10.48
CA ARG A 291 -36.69 -5.11 9.20
C ARG A 291 -37.93 -4.24 9.02
N THR A 292 -38.00 -3.52 7.92
CA THR A 292 -39.22 -2.84 7.46
C THR A 292 -39.90 -3.66 6.36
N ARG A 293 -41.25 -3.68 6.36
CA ARG A 293 -42.05 -4.42 5.37
C ARG A 293 -42.16 -3.62 4.06
N GLY A 294 -41.92 -4.30 2.93
CA GLY A 294 -42.33 -3.88 1.59
C GLY A 294 -41.32 -2.97 0.90
N ALA A 295 -40.77 -3.43 -0.23
CA ALA A 295 -40.03 -2.57 -1.14
C ALA A 295 -40.95 -1.65 -1.96
N GLU A 296 -42.25 -1.93 -1.99
CA GLU A 296 -43.29 -1.23 -2.77
C GLU A 296 -43.44 0.26 -2.42
N HIS A 297 -43.16 0.63 -1.17
CA HIS A 297 -43.18 2.02 -0.71
C HIS A 297 -41.80 2.67 -0.69
N LEU A 298 -40.75 1.90 -0.98
CA LEU A 298 -39.41 2.44 -1.20
C LEU A 298 -39.22 2.73 -2.68
N ASP A 299 -38.75 3.94 -2.97
CA ASP A 299 -38.29 4.27 -4.31
C ASP A 299 -37.23 3.22 -4.75
N PRO A 300 -37.45 2.50 -5.87
CA PRO A 300 -36.53 1.48 -6.38
C PRO A 300 -35.09 1.98 -6.54
N VAL A 301 -34.90 3.30 -6.70
CA VAL A 301 -33.60 3.97 -6.70
C VAL A 301 -32.79 3.67 -5.42
N PHE A 302 -33.41 3.45 -4.27
CA PHE A 302 -32.70 3.14 -3.02
C PHE A 302 -32.03 1.77 -3.04
N ILE A 303 -32.68 0.77 -3.67
CA ILE A 303 -32.09 -0.56 -3.85
C ILE A 303 -30.95 -0.47 -4.87
N ILE A 304 -31.19 0.18 -6.01
CA ILE A 304 -30.17 0.35 -7.06
C ILE A 304 -28.94 1.09 -6.55
N LYS A 305 -29.13 2.16 -5.77
CA LYS A 305 -28.04 2.93 -5.15
C LYS A 305 -27.38 2.22 -3.96
N GLY A 306 -27.81 1.01 -3.58
CA GLY A 306 -27.28 0.28 -2.44
C GLY A 306 -27.47 1.03 -1.12
N LYS A 307 -28.60 1.69 -0.91
CA LYS A 307 -28.89 2.40 0.35
C LYS A 307 -29.46 1.50 1.44
N VAL A 308 -29.96 0.32 1.07
CA VAL A 308 -30.64 -0.63 1.95
C VAL A 308 -30.07 -2.03 1.78
N ASN A 309 -30.07 -2.81 2.86
CA ASN A 309 -29.81 -4.24 2.83
C ASN A 309 -31.13 -4.99 2.66
N ILE A 310 -31.09 -6.18 2.09
CA ILE A 310 -32.29 -6.97 1.77
C ILE A 310 -32.23 -8.30 2.53
N ILE A 311 -33.31 -8.70 3.20
CA ILE A 311 -33.47 -10.03 3.81
C ILE A 311 -34.73 -10.68 3.24
N ASP A 312 -34.61 -11.89 2.71
CA ASP A 312 -35.75 -12.59 2.11
C ASP A 312 -35.51 -14.10 1.99
N ASP A 313 -36.47 -14.82 1.39
CA ASP A 313 -36.26 -16.20 0.97
C ASP A 313 -35.01 -16.30 0.07
N GLY A 314 -34.13 -17.24 0.37
CA GLY A 314 -32.85 -17.37 -0.31
C GLY A 314 -32.96 -17.69 -1.80
N THR A 315 -34.02 -18.37 -2.23
CA THR A 315 -34.27 -18.67 -3.64
C THR A 315 -34.64 -17.39 -4.38
N VAL A 316 -35.60 -16.64 -3.82
CA VAL A 316 -36.09 -15.37 -4.38
C VAL A 316 -34.97 -14.33 -4.41
N LEU A 317 -34.24 -14.19 -3.30
CA LEU A 317 -33.16 -13.22 -3.17
C LEU A 317 -31.98 -13.54 -4.10
N THR A 318 -31.62 -14.83 -4.24
CA THR A 318 -30.57 -15.24 -5.20
C THR A 318 -30.97 -14.93 -6.64
N ALA A 319 -32.23 -15.19 -7.01
CA ALA A 319 -32.75 -14.86 -8.34
C ALA A 319 -32.69 -13.35 -8.60
N LEU A 320 -33.10 -12.53 -7.62
CA LEU A 320 -33.01 -11.07 -7.69
C LEU A 320 -31.57 -10.60 -7.89
N ILE A 321 -30.64 -10.98 -7.01
CA ILE A 321 -29.24 -10.51 -7.09
C ILE A 321 -28.58 -10.97 -8.39
N THR A 322 -28.80 -12.21 -8.81
CA THR A 322 -28.28 -12.73 -10.08
C THR A 322 -28.79 -11.92 -11.27
N MET A 323 -30.07 -11.51 -11.24
CA MET A 323 -30.65 -10.70 -12.29
C MET A 323 -30.10 -9.26 -12.27
N LEU A 324 -29.97 -8.64 -11.09
CA LEU A 324 -29.36 -7.32 -10.93
C LEU A 324 -27.92 -7.31 -11.48
N GLU A 325 -27.13 -8.35 -11.21
CA GLU A 325 -25.76 -8.47 -11.69
C GLU A 325 -25.69 -8.74 -13.20
N ARG A 326 -26.40 -9.75 -13.71
CA ARG A 326 -26.26 -10.17 -15.11
C ARG A 326 -26.95 -9.24 -16.10
N LYS A 327 -28.14 -8.75 -15.74
CA LYS A 327 -28.99 -7.99 -16.66
C LYS A 327 -28.76 -6.48 -16.54
N PHE A 328 -28.51 -6.01 -15.32
CA PHE A 328 -28.39 -4.57 -15.02
C PHE A 328 -26.97 -4.13 -14.62
N GLN A 329 -26.00 -5.06 -14.56
CA GLN A 329 -24.62 -4.81 -14.13
C GLN A 329 -24.49 -4.15 -12.74
N ILE A 330 -25.52 -4.29 -11.88
CA ILE A 330 -25.52 -3.77 -10.52
C ILE A 330 -24.83 -4.78 -9.61
N THR A 331 -23.61 -4.46 -9.18
CA THR A 331 -22.74 -5.38 -8.41
C THR A 331 -22.51 -4.94 -6.96
N HIS A 332 -23.27 -3.94 -6.48
CA HIS A 332 -23.09 -3.36 -5.15
C HIS A 332 -23.60 -4.26 -4.01
N PHE A 333 -24.22 -5.39 -4.30
CA PHE A 333 -24.69 -6.34 -3.28
C PHE A 333 -23.73 -7.52 -3.13
N ARG A 334 -23.69 -8.08 -1.93
CA ARG A 334 -23.04 -9.35 -1.64
C ARG A 334 -24.01 -10.21 -0.85
N MET A 335 -24.16 -11.47 -1.27
CA MET A 335 -24.91 -12.46 -0.50
C MET A 335 -24.21 -12.77 0.82
N GLY A 336 -24.97 -12.77 1.91
CA GLY A 336 -24.51 -13.19 3.23
C GLY A 336 -24.15 -14.68 3.24
N LYS A 337 -23.20 -15.06 4.11
CA LYS A 337 -22.82 -16.46 4.33
C LYS A 337 -23.73 -17.15 5.33
N SER A 338 -24.31 -16.41 6.26
CA SER A 338 -25.27 -16.98 7.22
C SER A 338 -26.62 -17.22 6.54
N VAL A 339 -27.13 -18.44 6.72
CA VAL A 339 -28.45 -18.88 6.23
C VAL A 339 -29.15 -19.60 7.38
N VAL A 340 -30.43 -19.32 7.60
CA VAL A 340 -31.27 -20.11 8.50
C VAL A 340 -32.22 -20.95 7.66
N VAL A 341 -32.24 -22.24 7.92
CA VAL A 341 -33.02 -23.22 7.16
C VAL A 341 -34.01 -23.88 8.09
N ASN A 342 -35.28 -23.95 7.68
CA ASN A 342 -36.32 -24.64 8.41
C ASN A 342 -36.98 -25.69 7.50
N PRO A 343 -37.01 -26.97 7.90
CA PRO A 343 -37.71 -28.00 7.14
C PRO A 343 -39.22 -27.77 7.13
N GLU A 344 -39.85 -28.10 6.01
CA GLU A 344 -41.30 -28.04 5.85
C GLU A 344 -41.91 -29.45 5.98
N PHE A 345 -43.02 -29.54 6.71
CA PHE A 345 -43.74 -30.80 6.92
C PHE A 345 -45.19 -30.69 6.46
N TRP A 346 -45.81 -31.83 6.18
CA TRP A 346 -47.24 -31.97 5.95
C TRP A 346 -47.85 -32.76 7.10
N GLY A 347 -48.98 -32.30 7.64
CA GLY A 347 -49.70 -32.96 8.73
C GLY A 347 -50.86 -33.78 8.20
N ILE A 348 -50.77 -35.10 8.27
CA ILE A 348 -51.82 -36.00 7.81
C ILE A 348 -52.64 -36.41 9.03
N LYS A 349 -53.90 -35.99 9.09
CA LYS A 349 -54.77 -36.26 10.24
C LYS A 349 -54.96 -37.76 10.43
N ARG A 350 -54.86 -38.23 11.68
CA ARG A 350 -55.08 -39.64 12.01
C ARG A 350 -56.52 -40.05 11.68
N SER A 351 -56.66 -41.04 10.81
CA SER A 351 -57.93 -41.60 10.38
C SER A 351 -57.73 -43.03 9.90
N ARG A 352 -58.81 -43.82 9.76
CA ARG A 352 -58.74 -45.19 9.21
C ARG A 352 -58.12 -45.29 7.80
N HIS A 353 -57.96 -44.16 7.13
CA HIS A 353 -57.46 -44.04 5.76
C HIS A 353 -56.07 -43.37 5.67
N GLU A 354 -55.46 -43.04 6.80
CA GLU A 354 -54.15 -42.39 6.88
C GLU A 354 -53.08 -43.19 6.14
N ASP A 355 -53.04 -44.51 6.34
CA ASP A 355 -52.04 -45.39 5.75
C ASP A 355 -52.02 -45.33 4.22
N GLY A 356 -53.19 -45.18 3.59
CA GLY A 356 -53.31 -45.04 2.14
C GLY A 356 -52.67 -43.74 1.62
N VAL A 357 -52.95 -42.62 2.29
CA VAL A 357 -52.38 -41.31 1.95
C VAL A 357 -50.86 -41.31 2.18
N VAL A 358 -50.42 -41.78 3.35
CA VAL A 358 -49.01 -41.84 3.71
C VAL A 358 -48.23 -42.76 2.76
N LYS A 359 -48.77 -43.93 2.43
CA LYS A 359 -48.15 -44.87 1.47
C LYS A 359 -48.00 -44.25 0.09
N THR A 360 -49.03 -43.57 -0.40
CA THR A 360 -48.99 -42.89 -1.70
C THR A 360 -47.95 -41.78 -1.72
N LEU A 361 -47.89 -40.93 -0.68
CA LEU A 361 -46.87 -39.88 -0.56
C LEU A 361 -45.45 -40.45 -0.46
N ARG A 362 -45.25 -41.54 0.27
CA ARG A 362 -43.95 -42.25 0.30
C ARG A 362 -43.58 -42.77 -1.08
N GLN A 363 -44.54 -43.31 -1.83
CA GLN A 363 -44.30 -43.78 -3.20
C GLN A 363 -43.88 -42.62 -4.11
N LEU A 364 -44.60 -41.50 -4.07
CA LEU A 364 -44.26 -40.28 -4.84
C LEU A 364 -42.89 -39.72 -4.47
N ALA A 365 -42.53 -39.76 -3.19
CA ALA A 365 -41.20 -39.36 -2.73
C ALA A 365 -40.13 -40.34 -3.25
N SER A 366 -40.36 -41.65 -3.16
CA SER A 366 -39.40 -42.67 -3.59
C SER A 366 -39.21 -42.72 -5.11
N SER A 367 -40.24 -42.38 -5.88
CA SER A 367 -40.18 -42.34 -7.35
C SER A 367 -39.60 -41.04 -7.92
N GLY A 368 -39.33 -40.04 -7.06
CA GLY A 368 -38.83 -38.72 -7.49
C GLY A 368 -39.90 -37.79 -8.07
N VAL A 369 -41.18 -38.16 -8.02
CA VAL A 369 -42.28 -37.31 -8.54
C VAL A 369 -42.41 -36.01 -7.74
N LEU A 370 -42.22 -36.06 -6.41
CA LEU A 370 -42.21 -34.84 -5.58
C LEU A 370 -41.07 -33.89 -5.98
N ASP A 371 -39.88 -34.46 -6.23
CA ASP A 371 -38.71 -33.70 -6.67
C ASP A 371 -38.92 -33.11 -8.08
N HIS A 372 -39.62 -33.83 -8.96
CA HIS A 372 -40.02 -33.33 -10.28
C HIS A 372 -40.98 -32.13 -10.20
N PHE A 373 -42.04 -32.21 -9.39
CA PHE A 373 -42.97 -31.08 -9.20
C PHE A 373 -42.27 -29.87 -8.58
N LYS A 374 -41.35 -30.10 -7.63
CA LYS A 374 -40.51 -29.05 -7.06
C LYS A 374 -39.63 -28.38 -8.11
N ALA A 375 -39.01 -29.16 -9.00
CA ALA A 375 -38.17 -28.61 -10.08
C ALA A 375 -38.99 -27.77 -11.08
N GLN A 376 -40.19 -28.22 -11.44
CA GLN A 376 -41.11 -27.46 -12.30
C GLN A 376 -41.54 -26.15 -11.64
N GLN A 377 -41.90 -26.18 -10.35
CA GLN A 377 -42.24 -24.97 -9.58
C GLN A 377 -41.08 -23.98 -9.57
N ALA A 378 -39.85 -24.45 -9.29
CA ALA A 378 -38.67 -23.59 -9.23
C ALA A 378 -38.38 -22.85 -10.54
N GLN A 379 -38.67 -23.46 -11.70
CA GLN A 379 -38.55 -22.79 -13.00
C GLN A 379 -39.57 -21.65 -13.14
N ILE A 380 -40.83 -21.88 -12.74
CA ILE A 380 -41.84 -20.83 -12.75
C ILE A 380 -41.50 -19.71 -11.76
N ASP A 381 -41.04 -20.05 -10.55
CA ASP A 381 -40.66 -19.06 -9.55
C ASP A 381 -39.54 -18.12 -10.07
N GLN A 382 -38.59 -18.63 -10.85
CA GLN A 382 -37.56 -17.80 -11.48
C GLN A 382 -38.15 -16.84 -12.52
N VAL A 383 -39.09 -17.31 -13.34
CA VAL A 383 -39.78 -16.48 -14.34
C VAL A 383 -40.62 -15.40 -13.66
N VAL A 384 -41.37 -15.78 -12.62
CA VAL A 384 -42.18 -14.87 -11.80
C VAL A 384 -41.29 -13.82 -11.13
N ALA A 385 -40.20 -14.23 -10.47
CA ALA A 385 -39.25 -13.31 -9.86
C ALA A 385 -38.67 -12.33 -10.88
N HIS A 386 -38.26 -12.81 -12.06
CA HIS A 386 -37.76 -11.94 -13.13
C HIS A 386 -38.80 -10.90 -13.58
N LYS A 387 -40.06 -11.31 -13.77
CA LYS A 387 -41.15 -10.39 -14.17
C LYS A 387 -41.49 -9.41 -13.05
N MET A 388 -41.57 -9.87 -11.80
CA MET A 388 -41.82 -9.01 -10.64
C MET A 388 -40.75 -7.94 -10.47
N VAL A 389 -39.47 -8.29 -10.61
CA VAL A 389 -38.42 -7.26 -10.52
C VAL A 389 -38.48 -6.33 -11.73
N ARG A 390 -38.85 -6.81 -12.92
CA ARG A 390 -39.07 -5.94 -14.07
C ARG A 390 -40.19 -4.93 -13.81
N VAL A 391 -41.30 -5.35 -13.20
CA VAL A 391 -42.41 -4.47 -12.79
C VAL A 391 -41.96 -3.52 -11.68
N TYR A 392 -41.20 -4.01 -10.70
CA TYR A 392 -40.62 -3.17 -9.65
C TYR A 392 -39.68 -2.09 -10.22
N LEU A 393 -38.93 -2.43 -11.27
CA LEU A 393 -38.04 -1.50 -11.98
C LEU A 393 -38.76 -0.66 -13.03
N SER A 394 -39.93 -1.04 -13.55
CA SER A 394 -40.63 -0.27 -14.59
C SER A 394 -41.10 1.09 -14.07
N GLY A 395 -41.39 1.19 -12.77
CA GLY A 395 -41.68 2.47 -12.10
C GLY A 395 -40.53 3.50 -12.15
N LEU A 396 -39.29 3.09 -12.49
CA LEU A 396 -38.16 4.00 -12.73
C LEU A 396 -38.22 4.69 -14.09
N PHE A 397 -38.90 4.08 -15.06
CA PHE A 397 -38.91 4.49 -16.45
C PHE A 397 -40.27 5.05 -16.90
N GLN A 398 -41.32 4.87 -16.09
CA GLN A 398 -42.67 5.38 -16.37
C GLN A 398 -42.88 6.85 -16.00
N LYS A 399 -41.84 7.59 -15.59
CA LYS A 399 -42.02 8.92 -15.01
C LYS A 399 -41.87 10.11 -15.97
N ASP A 400 -41.85 9.87 -17.29
CA ASP A 400 -41.79 10.95 -18.29
C ASP A 400 -42.86 10.90 -19.40
N ASP A 401 -43.87 10.02 -19.33
CA ASP A 401 -44.91 9.93 -20.37
C ASP A 401 -46.32 10.19 -19.82
N ASP A 402 -46.61 11.44 -19.44
CA ASP A 402 -47.95 12.01 -19.56
C ASP A 402 -48.01 12.77 -20.92
N ALA A 403 -47.94 12.02 -22.01
CA ALA A 403 -48.33 12.48 -23.34
C ALA A 403 -48.69 11.29 -24.24
N GLU A 404 -49.99 11.14 -24.47
CA GLU A 404 -50.66 10.49 -25.61
C GLU A 404 -50.62 8.96 -25.76
N GLU A 405 -51.82 8.40 -25.79
CA GLU A 405 -52.20 7.11 -26.36
C GLU A 405 -51.65 6.98 -27.79
N ASP A 406 -50.95 5.90 -28.12
CA ASP A 406 -51.53 4.71 -28.75
C ASP A 406 -50.45 3.80 -29.38
N THR A 407 -50.72 2.51 -29.29
CA THR A 407 -50.29 1.35 -30.10
C THR A 407 -48.95 1.36 -30.88
N ASP A 408 -48.27 0.22 -30.70
CA ASP A 408 -47.43 -0.53 -31.64
C ASP A 408 -45.90 -0.43 -31.63
N SER A 409 -45.32 -1.65 -31.67
CA SER A 409 -43.93 -2.07 -31.87
C SER A 409 -42.99 -2.11 -30.65
N ASP A 410 -42.92 -3.31 -30.05
CA ASP A 410 -42.03 -3.73 -28.96
C ASP A 410 -40.54 -3.89 -29.39
N GLU A 411 -40.15 -3.43 -30.59
CA GLU A 411 -38.78 -3.53 -31.10
C GLU A 411 -37.97 -2.21 -31.01
N SER A 412 -38.60 -1.03 -31.04
CA SER A 412 -37.83 0.24 -31.10
C SER A 412 -37.21 0.64 -29.75
N LYS A 413 -37.82 0.26 -28.62
CA LYS A 413 -37.33 0.58 -27.27
C LYS A 413 -36.09 -0.25 -26.86
N THR A 414 -35.88 -1.42 -27.45
CA THR A 414 -34.67 -2.24 -27.23
C THR A 414 -33.50 -1.71 -28.07
N GLN A 415 -33.79 -1.13 -29.24
CA GLN A 415 -32.79 -0.64 -30.18
C GLN A 415 -32.11 0.65 -29.68
N SER A 416 -32.86 1.58 -29.07
CA SER A 416 -32.27 2.80 -28.49
C SER A 416 -31.33 2.51 -27.31
N PHE A 417 -31.58 1.44 -26.56
CA PHE A 417 -30.73 1.02 -25.44
C PHE A 417 -29.41 0.37 -25.91
N ILE A 418 -29.47 -0.43 -26.98
CA ILE A 418 -28.29 -1.04 -27.63
C ILE A 418 -27.41 0.03 -28.28
N GLU A 419 -28.01 1.06 -28.87
CA GLU A 419 -27.30 2.14 -29.56
C GLU A 419 -26.56 3.07 -28.60
N VAL A 420 -27.18 3.42 -27.46
CA VAL A 420 -26.53 4.19 -26.39
C VAL A 420 -25.43 3.38 -25.69
N TYR A 421 -25.65 2.08 -25.48
CA TYR A 421 -24.65 1.17 -24.88
C TYR A 421 -23.42 0.95 -25.78
N ASN A 422 -23.63 0.74 -27.09
CA ASN A 422 -22.54 0.55 -28.06
C ASN A 422 -21.73 1.85 -28.26
N THR A 423 -22.37 3.01 -28.22
CA THR A 423 -21.69 4.32 -28.28
C THR A 423 -20.78 4.56 -27.07
N MET A 424 -21.10 3.97 -25.92
CA MET A 424 -20.29 4.05 -24.70
C MET A 424 -19.11 3.05 -24.72
N LEU A 425 -19.33 1.85 -25.26
CA LEU A 425 -18.32 0.80 -25.44
C LEU A 425 -17.26 1.16 -26.50
N ASP A 426 -17.66 1.78 -27.61
CA ASP A 426 -16.72 2.23 -28.65
C ASP A 426 -15.84 3.39 -28.16
N LYS A 427 -16.39 4.26 -27.31
CA LYS A 427 -15.60 5.28 -26.59
C LYS A 427 -14.59 4.69 -25.60
N LEU A 428 -14.87 3.52 -25.01
CA LEU A 428 -13.96 2.82 -24.10
C LEU A 428 -12.88 2.04 -24.86
N LYS A 429 -13.21 1.45 -26.01
CA LYS A 429 -12.24 0.78 -26.90
C LYS A 429 -11.31 1.76 -27.62
N SER A 430 -11.78 2.96 -27.97
CA SER A 430 -10.94 4.01 -28.55
C SER A 430 -9.87 4.56 -27.58
N ILE A 431 -9.91 4.15 -26.31
CA ILE A 431 -8.94 4.53 -25.26
C ILE A 431 -7.89 3.41 -25.03
N GLY A 432 -7.94 2.32 -25.80
CA GLY A 432 -6.80 1.40 -25.95
C GLY A 432 -6.45 0.55 -24.72
N LEU A 433 -7.44 0.08 -23.95
CA LEU A 433 -7.21 -0.79 -22.80
C LEU A 433 -7.51 -2.26 -23.14
N GLU A 434 -6.52 -2.95 -23.71
CA GLU A 434 -6.46 -4.41 -23.66
C GLU A 434 -5.93 -4.85 -22.28
N THR A 435 -6.61 -5.82 -21.68
CA THR A 435 -6.27 -6.41 -20.38
C THR A 435 -5.02 -7.31 -20.51
N SER A 436 -3.86 -6.67 -20.44
CA SER A 436 -2.56 -7.34 -20.35
C SER A 436 -2.34 -7.94 -18.96
N LYS A 437 -1.86 -9.19 -18.94
CA LYS A 437 -1.42 -9.94 -17.75
C LYS A 437 -0.46 -9.12 -16.88
N GLY A 438 -0.70 -9.15 -15.56
CA GLY A 438 -0.07 -8.30 -14.56
C GLY A 438 1.45 -8.48 -14.43
N ALA A 439 2.11 -7.42 -13.96
CA ALA A 439 3.56 -7.34 -13.75
C ALA A 439 3.97 -7.58 -12.29
N GLU A 440 5.17 -8.13 -12.10
CA GLU A 440 5.73 -8.48 -10.79
C GLU A 440 6.20 -7.26 -9.97
N PRO A 441 6.17 -7.35 -8.62
CA PRO A 441 6.55 -6.25 -7.74
C PRO A 441 8.04 -5.89 -7.83
N ILE A 442 8.32 -4.59 -7.77
CA ILE A 442 9.66 -4.02 -7.89
C ILE A 442 10.45 -4.26 -6.59
N ARG A 443 11.67 -4.78 -6.72
CA ARG A 443 12.59 -5.03 -5.60
C ARG A 443 13.68 -3.97 -5.53
N LEU A 444 14.25 -3.75 -4.34
CA LEU A 444 15.32 -2.78 -4.08
C LEU A 444 16.52 -2.96 -5.03
N ASN A 445 16.78 -4.21 -5.44
CA ASN A 445 17.87 -4.58 -6.34
C ASN A 445 17.78 -3.89 -7.71
N ASN A 446 16.58 -3.52 -8.15
CA ASN A 446 16.38 -2.85 -9.43
C ASN A 446 16.93 -1.40 -9.42
N PHE A 447 17.25 -0.87 -8.24
CA PHE A 447 17.79 0.49 -8.06
C PHE A 447 19.29 0.51 -7.72
N LEU A 448 19.97 -0.65 -7.71
CA LEU A 448 21.38 -0.76 -7.33
C LEU A 448 22.29 0.21 -8.11
N VAL A 449 22.09 0.30 -9.43
CA VAL A 449 22.85 1.20 -10.32
C VAL A 449 22.67 2.66 -9.91
N LEU A 450 21.46 3.02 -9.48
CA LEU A 450 21.14 4.38 -9.06
C LEU A 450 21.80 4.74 -7.73
N TRP A 451 21.80 3.80 -6.77
CA TRP A 451 22.50 3.95 -5.49
C TRP A 451 24.01 4.15 -5.69
N ILE A 452 24.60 3.40 -6.63
CA ILE A 452 26.03 3.55 -6.98
C ILE A 452 26.29 4.95 -7.55
N LEU A 453 25.48 5.42 -8.50
CA LEU A 453 25.64 6.75 -9.10
C LEU A 453 25.49 7.88 -8.07
N LEU A 454 24.55 7.76 -7.14
CA LEU A 454 24.31 8.74 -6.08
C LEU A 454 25.47 8.76 -5.08
N GLY A 455 26.03 7.59 -4.75
CA GLY A 455 27.23 7.47 -3.92
C GLY A 455 28.47 8.11 -4.56
N VAL A 456 28.72 7.85 -5.86
CA VAL A 456 29.84 8.46 -6.59
C VAL A 456 29.70 9.99 -6.65
N GLY A 457 28.49 10.49 -6.89
CA GLY A 457 28.20 11.92 -6.85
C GLY A 457 28.51 12.55 -5.49
N PHE A 458 28.11 11.89 -4.39
CA PHE A 458 28.38 12.36 -3.03
C PHE A 458 29.89 12.38 -2.71
N ILE A 459 30.64 11.34 -3.09
CA ILE A 459 32.09 11.26 -2.85
C ILE A 459 32.83 12.38 -3.60
N SER A 460 32.49 12.61 -4.87
CA SER A 460 33.11 13.66 -5.68
C SER A 460 32.83 15.07 -5.15
N ALA A 461 31.61 15.31 -4.66
CA ALA A 461 31.25 16.56 -4.02
C ALA A 461 31.97 16.75 -2.68
N TRP A 462 32.19 15.69 -1.91
CA TRP A 462 32.88 15.76 -0.61
C TRP A 462 34.33 16.21 -0.74
N THR A 463 35.09 15.67 -1.69
CA THR A 463 36.51 16.01 -1.89
C THR A 463 36.72 17.48 -2.24
N SER A 464 35.83 18.06 -3.04
CA SER A 464 35.89 19.50 -3.34
C SER A 464 35.45 20.34 -2.13
N TYR A 465 34.55 19.84 -1.28
CA TYR A 465 33.88 20.62 -0.23
C TYR A 465 34.82 20.73 0.96
N PHE A 466 35.55 19.65 1.21
CA PHE A 466 36.66 19.60 2.12
C PHE A 466 37.69 20.69 1.82
N ALA A 467 38.13 20.85 0.56
CA ALA A 467 39.11 21.87 0.17
C ALA A 467 38.60 23.31 0.44
N GLU A 468 37.31 23.58 0.25
CA GLU A 468 36.72 24.91 0.47
C GLU A 468 36.58 25.24 1.96
N ILE A 469 36.14 24.30 2.81
CA ILE A 469 36.11 24.48 4.27
C ILE A 469 37.51 24.67 4.83
N PHE A 470 38.46 23.84 4.40
CA PHE A 470 39.81 23.83 4.97
C PHE A 470 40.71 24.94 4.40
N LYS A 471 40.22 25.77 3.47
CA LYS A 471 40.98 26.92 2.95
C LYS A 471 41.41 27.89 4.05
N GLU A 472 40.56 28.13 5.04
CA GLU A 472 40.83 29.02 6.19
C GLU A 472 41.44 28.26 7.39
N PHE A 473 41.54 26.93 7.31
CA PHE A 473 42.04 26.11 8.41
C PHE A 473 43.50 26.44 8.79
N PRO A 474 44.44 26.70 7.85
CA PRO A 474 45.80 27.09 8.22
C PRO A 474 45.87 28.39 9.02
N GLU A 475 45.06 29.40 8.69
CA GLU A 475 44.99 30.65 9.45
C GLU A 475 44.43 30.41 10.86
N PHE A 476 43.33 29.65 10.96
CA PHE A 476 42.77 29.24 12.24
C PHE A 476 43.78 28.44 13.08
N TYR A 477 44.44 27.46 12.49
CA TYR A 477 45.43 26.62 13.14
C TYR A 477 46.61 27.45 13.64
N ASN A 478 47.14 28.34 12.79
CA ASN A 478 48.21 29.26 13.16
C ASN A 478 47.80 30.26 14.25
N SER A 479 46.54 30.69 14.30
CA SER A 479 46.06 31.55 15.39
C SER A 479 46.21 30.89 16.78
N LYS A 480 46.22 29.54 16.82
CA LYS A 480 46.39 28.74 18.04
C LYS A 480 47.83 28.26 18.23
N THR A 481 48.49 27.84 17.16
CA THR A 481 49.82 27.21 17.22
C THR A 481 50.97 28.12 16.83
N GLY A 482 50.70 29.36 16.41
CA GLY A 482 51.70 30.28 15.85
C GLY A 482 52.89 30.54 16.78
N HIS A 483 52.66 30.70 18.09
CA HIS A 483 53.74 30.86 19.07
C HIS A 483 54.64 29.61 19.18
N MET A 484 54.05 28.41 19.07
CA MET A 484 54.80 27.15 19.06
C MET A 484 55.55 26.97 17.73
N LYS A 485 54.91 27.30 16.60
CA LYS A 485 55.56 27.31 15.28
C LYS A 485 56.73 28.27 15.22
N GLN A 486 56.60 29.47 15.79
CA GLN A 486 57.69 30.44 15.89
C GLN A 486 58.91 29.87 16.62
N LYS A 487 58.68 29.15 17.73
CA LYS A 487 59.74 28.47 18.49
C LYS A 487 60.32 27.29 17.73
N LEU A 488 59.47 26.46 17.10
CA LEU A 488 59.88 25.30 16.31
C LEU A 488 60.78 25.71 15.13
N PHE A 489 60.37 26.74 14.40
CA PHE A 489 61.07 27.23 13.21
C PHE A 489 62.13 28.30 13.54
N GLU A 490 62.40 28.63 14.81
CA GLU A 490 63.33 29.71 15.19
C GLU A 490 64.71 29.56 14.53
N SER A 491 65.27 28.34 14.56
CA SER A 491 66.57 28.05 13.91
C SER A 491 66.52 28.14 12.38
N LEU A 492 65.35 27.90 11.77
CA LEU A 492 65.13 28.04 10.34
C LEU A 492 65.03 29.52 9.98
N ILE A 493 64.19 30.28 10.68
CA ILE A 493 63.93 31.72 10.48
C ILE A 493 65.22 32.54 10.52
N ASN A 494 66.14 32.20 11.43
CA ASN A 494 67.41 32.90 11.62
C ASN A 494 68.48 32.54 10.56
N THR A 495 68.15 31.73 9.55
CA THR A 495 69.08 31.32 8.48
C THR A 495 69.21 32.41 7.42
N ASN A 496 70.42 32.95 7.24
CA ASN A 496 70.74 33.98 6.25
C ASN A 496 71.30 33.44 4.92
N LYS A 497 71.13 32.16 4.63
CA LYS A 497 71.61 31.51 3.40
C LYS A 497 70.42 31.10 2.54
N ASP A 498 70.63 31.07 1.23
CA ASP A 498 69.66 30.49 0.30
C ASP A 498 69.50 29.00 0.61
N ILE A 499 68.25 28.53 0.73
CA ILE A 499 67.94 27.15 1.13
C ILE A 499 66.88 26.51 0.24
N ASN A 500 67.02 25.19 0.05
CA ASN A 500 66.01 24.36 -0.58
C ASN A 500 65.09 23.77 0.50
N ILE A 501 63.80 24.12 0.44
CA ILE A 501 62.76 23.64 1.36
C ILE A 501 61.84 22.69 0.60
N LEU A 502 61.60 21.50 1.15
CA LEU A 502 60.47 20.66 0.76
C LEU A 502 59.39 20.72 1.85
N GLU A 503 58.18 21.10 1.48
CA GLU A 503 57.03 21.01 2.39
C GLU A 503 56.03 19.96 1.90
N ILE A 504 55.73 19.01 2.78
CA ILE A 504 54.84 17.88 2.54
C ILE A 504 53.44 18.25 3.06
N GLY A 505 52.43 18.09 2.20
CA GLY A 505 51.05 18.52 2.45
C GLY A 505 50.94 20.02 2.71
N ILE A 506 51.49 20.81 1.78
CA ILE A 506 51.60 22.26 1.92
C ILE A 506 50.25 23.00 1.86
N ALA A 507 49.20 22.35 1.32
CA ALA A 507 47.87 22.91 1.13
C ALA A 507 47.91 24.34 0.54
N SER A 508 47.37 25.33 1.25
CA SER A 508 47.38 26.74 0.83
C SER A 508 48.62 27.54 1.27
N GLY A 509 49.63 26.92 1.89
CA GLY A 509 50.87 27.60 2.30
C GLY A 509 50.88 28.11 3.75
N GLY A 510 50.32 27.33 4.68
CA GLY A 510 50.13 27.73 6.08
C GLY A 510 51.42 28.04 6.86
N ASN A 511 52.60 27.68 6.37
CA ASN A 511 53.86 27.89 7.09
C ASN A 511 54.72 29.04 6.55
N PHE A 512 54.29 29.76 5.52
CA PHE A 512 55.10 30.78 4.83
C PHE A 512 55.58 31.92 5.73
N ASP A 513 54.79 32.31 6.74
CA ASP A 513 55.19 33.34 7.72
C ASP A 513 56.37 32.91 8.61
N PHE A 514 56.66 31.60 8.68
CA PHE A 514 57.73 31.01 9.49
C PHE A 514 58.95 30.58 8.66
N TYR A 515 59.00 30.95 7.39
CA TYR A 515 60.17 30.74 6.53
C TYR A 515 61.23 31.82 6.79
N PRO A 516 62.52 31.58 6.48
CA PRO A 516 63.53 32.60 6.64
C PRO A 516 63.32 33.75 5.64
N LYS A 517 63.90 34.91 5.96
CA LYS A 517 63.86 36.08 5.08
C LYS A 517 64.82 36.00 3.89
N SER A 518 65.74 35.04 3.92
CA SER A 518 66.62 34.69 2.79
C SER A 518 65.85 33.96 1.69
N LYS A 519 66.46 33.83 0.50
CA LYS A 519 65.78 33.23 -0.65
C LYS A 519 65.54 31.74 -0.44
N CYS A 520 64.28 31.32 -0.59
CA CYS A 520 63.84 29.94 -0.40
C CYS A 520 63.41 29.33 -1.72
N HIS A 521 64.02 28.21 -2.11
CA HIS A 521 63.57 27.40 -3.22
C HIS A 521 62.61 26.33 -2.70
N LEU A 522 61.32 26.49 -3.01
CA LEU A 522 60.25 25.65 -2.46
C LEU A 522 59.89 24.51 -3.41
N PHE A 523 60.03 23.28 -2.93
CA PHE A 523 59.43 22.07 -3.49
C PHE A 523 58.15 21.78 -2.70
N ALA A 524 57.00 21.94 -3.34
CA ALA A 524 55.70 21.67 -2.74
C ALA A 524 55.24 20.25 -3.06
N ASN A 525 54.82 19.49 -2.05
CA ASN A 525 54.10 18.23 -2.25
C ASN A 525 52.66 18.40 -1.74
N GLU A 526 51.70 18.30 -2.66
CA GLU A 526 50.27 18.44 -2.37
C GLU A 526 49.47 17.55 -3.34
N PRO A 527 49.01 16.37 -2.91
CA PRO A 527 48.26 15.46 -3.78
C PRO A 527 46.91 16.01 -4.21
N ASN A 528 46.29 16.89 -3.42
CA ASN A 528 44.99 17.47 -3.74
C ASN A 528 45.14 18.67 -4.68
N GLN A 529 44.86 18.44 -5.97
CA GLN A 529 44.99 19.43 -7.04
C GLN A 529 44.16 20.71 -6.82
N TYR A 530 43.10 20.66 -6.01
CA TYR A 530 42.28 21.84 -5.70
C TYR A 530 43.05 22.91 -4.91
N PHE A 531 44.12 22.56 -4.21
CA PHE A 531 44.98 23.53 -3.50
C PHE A 531 46.03 24.20 -4.38
N HIS A 532 46.34 23.66 -5.56
CA HIS A 532 47.49 24.11 -6.38
C HIS A 532 47.37 25.56 -6.84
N GLN A 533 46.17 25.97 -7.25
CA GLN A 533 45.90 27.36 -7.63
C GLN A 533 46.02 28.29 -6.41
N ILE A 534 45.40 27.90 -5.29
CA ILE A 534 45.42 28.68 -4.05
C ILE A 534 46.85 28.86 -3.53
N LEU A 535 47.65 27.78 -3.58
CA LEU A 535 49.06 27.78 -3.21
C LEU A 535 49.85 28.75 -4.09
N SER A 536 49.69 28.67 -5.42
CA SER A 536 50.38 29.54 -6.37
C SER A 536 50.05 31.02 -6.13
N ASP A 537 48.77 31.33 -5.89
CA ASP A 537 48.31 32.69 -5.59
C ASP A 537 48.86 33.20 -4.24
N ASN A 538 48.98 32.32 -3.24
CA ASN A 538 49.53 32.67 -1.94
C ASN A 538 51.04 32.86 -1.96
N VAL A 539 51.79 32.03 -2.69
CA VAL A 539 53.24 32.19 -2.86
C VAL A 539 53.58 33.57 -3.44
N ALA A 540 52.76 34.09 -4.37
CA ALA A 540 52.98 35.42 -4.96
C ALA A 540 52.98 36.57 -3.93
N LYS A 541 52.47 36.35 -2.72
CA LYS A 541 52.49 37.32 -1.61
C LYS A 541 53.83 37.34 -0.85
N TYR A 542 54.69 36.35 -1.06
CA TYR A 542 55.95 36.14 -0.33
C TYR A 542 57.15 36.19 -1.28
N PRO A 543 57.78 37.37 -1.48
CA PRO A 543 58.82 37.56 -2.50
C PRO A 543 60.10 36.75 -2.25
N GLN A 544 60.33 36.29 -1.02
CA GLN A 544 61.46 35.44 -0.67
C GLN A 544 61.29 33.98 -1.12
N ILE A 545 60.07 33.56 -1.48
CA ILE A 545 59.76 32.16 -1.85
C ILE A 545 59.72 32.04 -3.37
N THR A 546 60.57 31.19 -3.92
CA THR A 546 60.52 30.77 -5.32
C THR A 546 59.96 29.36 -5.40
N LEU A 547 58.70 29.23 -5.82
CA LEU A 547 58.07 27.93 -6.04
C LEU A 547 58.75 27.22 -7.22
N SER A 548 59.56 26.21 -6.90
CA SER A 548 60.36 25.48 -7.87
C SER A 548 59.56 24.35 -8.53
N ARG A 549 58.68 23.69 -7.76
CA ARG A 549 57.81 22.62 -8.26
C ARG A 549 56.61 22.39 -7.33
N ILE A 550 55.50 21.96 -7.89
CA ILE A 550 54.38 21.36 -7.14
C ILE A 550 54.25 19.91 -7.61
N SER A 551 54.30 18.94 -6.69
CA SER A 551 54.07 17.53 -6.97
C SER A 551 52.71 17.08 -6.44
N SER A 552 51.92 16.42 -7.30
CA SER A 552 50.68 15.73 -6.92
C SER A 552 50.90 14.29 -6.45
N SER A 553 52.16 13.81 -6.35
CA SER A 553 52.42 12.43 -5.91
C SER A 553 52.17 12.24 -4.41
N SER A 554 51.91 11.01 -3.98
CA SER A 554 51.94 10.65 -2.55
C SER A 554 53.32 10.96 -1.98
N ALA A 555 53.38 11.41 -0.73
CA ALA A 555 54.61 11.70 0.00
C ALA A 555 55.52 10.47 0.18
N GLU A 556 55.00 9.25 0.02
CA GLU A 556 55.79 8.01 -0.03
C GLU A 556 56.68 7.92 -1.27
N ASN A 557 56.32 8.65 -2.33
CA ASN A 557 56.99 8.61 -3.62
C ASN A 557 57.39 10.02 -4.08
N LEU A 558 58.52 10.49 -3.55
CA LEU A 558 59.16 11.76 -3.90
C LEU A 558 60.22 11.59 -5.02
N GLN A 559 60.03 10.65 -5.96
CA GLN A 559 61.00 10.40 -7.05
C GLN A 559 61.32 11.64 -7.91
N ASP A 560 60.41 12.59 -7.93
CA ASP A 560 60.56 13.89 -8.59
C ASP A 560 61.59 14.83 -7.93
N ILE A 561 62.13 14.44 -6.77
CA ILE A 561 63.15 15.16 -6.02
C ILE A 561 64.37 14.25 -5.88
N GLU A 562 65.52 14.73 -6.37
CA GLU A 562 66.78 14.00 -6.33
C GLU A 562 67.27 13.79 -4.89
N ASP A 563 68.08 12.74 -4.69
CA ASP A 563 68.66 12.40 -3.40
C ASP A 563 69.54 13.54 -2.86
N ALA A 564 69.51 13.78 -1.55
CA ALA A 564 70.35 14.76 -0.87
C ALA A 564 70.34 16.18 -1.50
N THR A 565 69.17 16.67 -1.92
CA THR A 565 69.01 17.99 -2.56
C THR A 565 68.37 19.05 -1.67
N VAL A 566 67.58 18.65 -0.68
CA VAL A 566 66.85 19.59 0.18
C VAL A 566 67.60 19.82 1.50
N ASP A 567 67.70 21.08 1.91
CA ASP A 567 68.32 21.47 3.18
C ASP A 567 67.35 21.22 4.34
N VAL A 568 66.07 21.45 4.08
CA VAL A 568 65.00 21.41 5.08
C VAL A 568 63.76 20.71 4.53
N VAL A 569 63.16 19.84 5.34
CA VAL A 569 61.83 19.28 5.10
C VAL A 569 60.87 19.77 6.19
N ILE A 570 59.65 20.14 5.82
CA ILE A 570 58.59 20.57 6.72
C ILE A 570 57.35 19.68 6.55
N SER A 571 56.74 19.27 7.65
CA SER A 571 55.44 18.57 7.66
C SER A 571 54.60 19.05 8.83
N THR A 572 53.40 19.60 8.58
CA THR A 572 52.51 20.03 9.67
C THR A 572 51.08 19.53 9.47
N ILE A 573 50.64 18.59 10.31
CA ILE A 573 49.31 17.93 10.25
C ILE A 573 49.10 17.17 8.93
N VAL A 574 50.09 16.35 8.55
CA VAL A 574 50.10 15.63 7.27
C VAL A 574 50.51 14.17 7.43
N LEU A 575 51.42 13.84 8.34
CA LEU A 575 51.81 12.44 8.55
C LEU A 575 50.64 11.58 9.06
N CYS A 576 49.53 12.20 9.50
CA CYS A 576 48.23 11.54 9.74
C CYS A 576 47.66 10.83 8.52
N SER A 577 47.80 11.46 7.36
CA SER A 577 46.98 11.19 6.18
C SER A 577 47.74 10.47 5.07
N VAL A 578 49.08 10.44 5.15
CA VAL A 578 49.90 9.67 4.20
C VAL A 578 49.57 8.17 4.28
N PRO A 579 49.53 7.41 3.17
CA PRO A 579 49.18 5.99 3.25
C PRO A 579 50.16 5.14 4.09
N ASN A 580 51.47 5.45 4.04
CA ASN A 580 52.49 4.77 4.84
C ASN A 580 53.52 5.77 5.41
N VAL A 581 53.44 6.02 6.71
CA VAL A 581 54.33 6.97 7.40
C VAL A 581 55.80 6.54 7.32
N ALA A 582 56.10 5.25 7.44
CA ALA A 582 57.49 4.76 7.42
C ALA A 582 58.15 5.02 6.06
N LYS A 583 57.45 4.70 4.97
CA LYS A 583 57.93 4.99 3.61
C LYS A 583 58.09 6.49 3.36
N THR A 584 57.17 7.31 3.87
CA THR A 584 57.31 8.77 3.80
C THR A 584 58.56 9.24 4.55
N LEU A 585 58.84 8.70 5.75
CA LEU A 585 60.05 9.04 6.50
C LEU A 585 61.34 8.58 5.79
N ASP A 586 61.32 7.42 5.13
CA ASP A 586 62.44 6.95 4.28
C ASP A 586 62.66 7.89 3.08
N ALA A 587 61.58 8.36 2.45
CA ALA A 587 61.65 9.32 1.35
C ALA A 587 62.19 10.68 1.83
N ILE A 588 61.76 11.16 2.99
CA ILE A 588 62.28 12.38 3.66
C ILE A 588 63.79 12.23 3.92
N LEU A 589 64.21 11.09 4.48
CA LEU A 589 65.60 10.77 4.73
C LEU A 589 66.43 10.75 3.45
N ARG A 590 65.90 10.21 2.36
CA ARG A 590 66.59 10.16 1.06
C ARG A 590 66.84 11.57 0.50
N VAL A 591 65.82 12.42 0.44
CA VAL A 591 65.92 13.75 -0.18
C VAL A 591 66.73 14.75 0.65
N LEU A 592 66.76 14.60 1.98
CA LEU A 592 67.54 15.48 2.86
C LEU A 592 69.04 15.39 2.58
N LYS A 593 69.72 16.53 2.52
CA LYS A 593 71.19 16.61 2.55
C LYS A 593 71.75 16.03 3.86
N PRO A 594 72.99 15.50 3.87
CA PRO A 594 73.68 15.21 5.13
C PRO A 594 73.71 16.45 6.03
N GLY A 595 73.25 16.33 7.28
CA GLY A 595 73.09 17.46 8.20
C GLY A 595 71.82 18.31 7.97
N GLY A 596 71.01 18.00 6.97
CA GLY A 596 69.70 18.62 6.73
C GLY A 596 68.69 18.29 7.84
N LYS A 597 67.69 19.16 7.99
CA LYS A 597 66.74 19.13 9.11
C LYS A 597 65.31 18.84 8.66
N PHE A 598 64.60 18.05 9.45
CA PHE A 598 63.17 17.79 9.32
C PHE A 598 62.43 18.46 10.48
N TYR A 599 61.61 19.45 10.17
CA TYR A 599 60.73 20.13 11.13
C TYR A 599 59.33 19.56 11.00
N TYR A 600 58.74 19.18 12.12
CA TYR A 600 57.39 18.61 12.11
C TYR A 600 56.53 19.11 13.28
N MET A 601 55.22 19.20 13.02
CA MET A 601 54.17 19.43 14.01
C MET A 601 52.95 18.62 13.60
N GLU A 602 52.72 17.51 14.26
CA GLU A 602 51.75 16.49 13.87
C GLU A 602 50.75 16.23 14.99
N HIS A 603 49.56 15.76 14.64
CA HIS A 603 48.66 15.20 15.65
C HIS A 603 49.21 13.85 16.13
N GLU A 604 48.84 13.48 17.36
CA GLU A 604 49.30 12.27 18.02
C GLU A 604 48.12 11.56 18.69
N LEU A 605 48.21 10.22 18.77
CA LEU A 605 47.29 9.42 19.57
C LEU A 605 47.36 9.82 21.06
N ASP A 606 46.19 9.88 21.69
CA ASP A 606 46.06 10.25 23.10
C ASP A 606 46.80 9.26 24.04
N PRO A 607 47.33 9.73 25.19
CA PRO A 607 48.01 8.89 26.17
C PRO A 607 47.32 7.57 26.52
N LYS A 608 48.11 6.57 26.97
CA LYS A 608 47.56 5.29 27.40
C LYS A 608 46.55 5.49 28.54
N PHE A 609 45.49 4.68 28.54
CA PHE A 609 44.42 4.67 29.56
C PHE A 609 43.45 5.86 29.58
N THR A 610 43.33 6.60 28.47
CA THR A 610 42.28 7.61 28.31
C THR A 610 41.11 7.09 27.48
N TRP A 611 39.91 7.62 27.73
CA TRP A 611 38.73 7.28 26.94
C TRP A 611 38.84 7.83 25.50
N TRP A 612 39.50 8.99 25.33
CA TRP A 612 39.75 9.61 24.03
C TRP A 612 40.58 8.74 23.10
N ARG A 613 41.60 8.06 23.63
CA ARG A 613 42.39 7.07 22.88
C ARG A 613 41.51 5.96 22.30
N THR A 614 40.57 5.46 23.11
CA THR A 614 39.65 4.39 22.69
C THR A 614 38.71 4.89 21.60
N LEU A 615 38.18 6.11 21.75
CA LEU A 615 37.33 6.73 20.74
C LEU A 615 38.09 6.95 19.42
N GLN A 616 39.30 7.53 19.46
CA GLN A 616 40.17 7.73 18.30
C GLN A 616 40.41 6.42 17.54
N GLN A 617 40.69 5.32 18.24
CA GLN A 617 40.89 4.00 17.63
C GLN A 617 39.63 3.44 16.98
N LEU A 618 38.47 3.58 17.62
CA LEU A 618 37.20 3.05 17.09
C LEU A 618 36.72 3.79 15.83
N ILE A 619 36.75 5.12 15.85
CA ILE A 619 36.32 5.92 14.70
C ILE A 619 37.27 5.76 13.51
N ASP A 620 38.57 5.58 13.78
CA ASP A 620 39.57 5.34 12.75
C ASP A 620 39.40 3.95 12.13
N LEU A 621 39.20 2.91 12.97
CA LEU A 621 38.92 1.54 12.51
C LEU A 621 37.63 1.44 11.68
N SER A 622 36.62 2.25 12.00
CA SER A 622 35.36 2.28 11.24
C SER A 622 35.49 2.86 9.83
N GLY A 623 36.63 3.51 9.52
CA GLY A 623 36.86 4.21 8.26
C GLY A 623 36.09 5.54 8.12
N ILE A 624 35.18 5.84 9.05
CA ILE A 624 34.38 7.07 9.07
C ILE A 624 35.29 8.29 9.22
N TRP A 625 36.29 8.23 10.12
CA TRP A 625 37.17 9.36 10.38
C TRP A 625 38.07 9.67 9.17
N PRO A 626 38.86 8.73 8.61
CA PRO A 626 39.63 8.98 7.39
C PRO A 626 38.76 9.48 6.22
N PHE A 627 37.52 8.99 6.08
CA PHE A 627 36.60 9.49 5.05
C PHE A 627 36.20 10.96 5.26
N LEU A 628 35.94 11.38 6.50
CA LEU A 628 35.49 12.74 6.82
C LEU A 628 36.64 13.77 6.84
N VAL A 629 37.88 13.36 7.10
CA VAL A 629 39.02 14.28 7.24
C VAL A 629 40.17 13.99 6.26
N ASP A 630 39.80 13.69 5.01
CA ASP A 630 40.71 13.53 3.85
C ASP A 630 41.91 12.61 4.13
N GLY A 631 41.61 11.42 4.63
CA GLY A 631 42.58 10.35 4.87
C GLY A 631 43.27 10.39 6.23
N CYS A 632 43.02 11.39 7.08
CA CYS A 632 43.65 11.45 8.41
C CYS A 632 43.25 10.27 9.30
N HIS A 633 44.26 9.58 9.84
CA HIS A 633 44.10 8.51 10.81
C HIS A 633 44.39 9.01 12.24
N ALA A 634 43.34 9.12 13.06
CA ALA A 634 43.44 9.63 14.44
C ALA A 634 44.22 8.69 15.38
N SER A 635 44.39 7.41 15.02
CA SER A 635 45.03 6.43 15.89
C SER A 635 46.56 6.33 15.75
N ARG A 636 47.18 7.18 14.93
CA ARG A 636 48.62 7.13 14.64
C ARG A 636 49.48 7.65 15.80
N THR A 637 50.56 6.91 16.09
CA THR A 637 51.61 7.33 17.04
C THR A 637 52.79 7.93 16.27
N THR A 638 52.57 9.10 15.67
CA THR A 638 53.48 9.75 14.73
C THR A 638 54.86 10.01 15.33
N GLY A 639 54.94 10.49 16.57
CA GLY A 639 56.20 10.75 17.26
C GLY A 639 57.03 9.49 17.50
N ASN A 640 56.38 8.36 17.79
CA ASN A 640 57.09 7.08 17.92
C ASN A 640 57.65 6.59 16.58
N LEU A 641 56.91 6.82 15.48
CA LEU A 641 57.37 6.45 14.14
C LEU A 641 58.56 7.30 13.69
N ILE A 642 58.56 8.60 14.03
CA ILE A 642 59.70 9.49 13.77
C ILE A 642 60.93 9.08 14.60
N ASN A 643 60.75 8.78 15.89
CA ASN A 643 61.85 8.30 16.76
C ASN A 643 62.51 7.02 16.27
N ASN A 644 61.72 6.12 15.67
CA ASN A 644 62.20 4.84 15.16
C ASN A 644 62.74 4.92 13.71
N SER A 645 62.77 6.12 13.12
CA SER A 645 63.33 6.34 11.78
C SER A 645 64.86 6.47 11.81
N GLY A 646 65.49 6.50 10.63
CA GLY A 646 66.94 6.71 10.50
C GLY A 646 67.47 8.12 10.85
N LEU A 647 66.67 8.99 11.47
CA LEU A 647 67.06 10.36 11.87
C LEU A 647 67.77 10.37 13.23
N LEU A 648 68.83 11.16 13.41
CA LEU A 648 69.81 11.02 14.52
C LEU A 648 69.70 12.02 15.66
N SER A 649 68.73 12.93 15.63
CA SER A 649 68.59 13.95 16.67
C SER A 649 67.15 14.40 16.79
N VAL A 650 66.28 13.55 17.35
CA VAL A 650 64.86 13.88 17.53
C VAL A 650 64.69 14.63 18.84
N ASN A 651 64.68 15.95 18.78
CA ASN A 651 64.22 16.78 19.90
C ASN A 651 62.72 17.01 19.71
N GLN A 652 61.89 16.31 20.48
CA GLN A 652 60.44 16.38 20.37
C GLN A 652 59.80 16.75 21.70
N ASP A 653 58.79 17.61 21.61
CA ASP A 653 57.91 17.99 22.71
C ASP A 653 56.46 17.65 22.34
N ARG A 654 55.60 17.60 23.36
CA ARG A 654 54.17 17.33 23.19
C ARG A 654 53.35 18.47 23.76
N PHE A 655 52.23 18.77 23.12
CA PHE A 655 51.25 19.72 23.63
C PHE A 655 49.84 19.28 23.27
N ASP A 656 48.86 19.82 23.99
CA ASP A 656 47.45 19.64 23.67
C ASP A 656 46.92 20.94 23.04
N LEU A 657 46.27 20.83 21.89
CA LEU A 657 45.61 21.95 21.23
C LEU A 657 44.26 22.22 21.89
N ASP A 658 44.04 23.42 22.40
CA ASP A 658 42.75 23.81 22.98
C ASP A 658 41.62 23.79 21.93
N PRO A 659 40.61 22.91 22.07
CA PRO A 659 39.56 22.77 21.08
C PRO A 659 38.49 23.85 21.26
N VAL A 660 38.62 24.95 20.54
CA VAL A 660 37.62 26.03 20.55
C VAL A 660 36.59 25.79 19.44
N GLY A 661 35.36 25.42 19.80
CA GLY A 661 34.16 25.54 18.96
C GLY A 661 33.89 24.45 17.92
N PHE A 662 34.82 23.54 17.63
CA PHE A 662 34.61 22.45 16.67
C PHE A 662 34.82 21.08 17.33
N TRP A 663 33.75 20.28 17.43
CA TRP A 663 33.78 18.96 18.10
C TRP A 663 34.81 18.00 17.49
N GLY A 664 35.10 18.11 16.18
CA GLY A 664 36.14 17.33 15.52
C GLY A 664 37.58 17.62 15.99
N LEU A 665 37.86 18.80 16.54
CA LEU A 665 39.20 19.13 17.05
C LEU A 665 39.53 18.39 18.35
N TYR A 666 38.53 17.92 19.10
CA TYR A 666 38.79 17.10 20.30
C TYR A 666 39.44 15.76 19.95
N ILE A 667 39.15 15.22 18.77
CA ILE A 667 39.70 13.95 18.28
C ILE A 667 41.17 14.10 17.86
N ILE A 668 41.62 15.31 17.53
CA ILE A 668 43.01 15.62 17.16
C ILE A 668 43.69 16.57 18.16
N LYS A 669 43.23 16.55 19.43
CA LYS A 669 43.77 17.39 20.51
C LYS A 669 45.27 17.19 20.75
N PRO A 670 45.81 15.96 20.89
CA PRO A 670 47.21 15.76 21.23
C PRO A 670 48.08 16.02 20.01
N HIS A 671 49.20 16.70 20.22
CA HIS A 671 50.17 17.02 19.18
C HIS A 671 51.60 16.70 19.62
N VAL A 672 52.43 16.36 18.65
CA VAL A 672 53.89 16.22 18.78
C VAL A 672 54.57 17.17 17.81
N TYR A 673 55.61 17.86 18.26
CA TYR A 673 56.39 18.73 17.38
C TYR A 673 57.87 18.63 17.73
N GLY A 674 58.72 18.85 16.74
CA GLY A 674 60.15 18.70 16.95
C GLY A 674 60.98 18.91 15.71
N VAL A 675 62.30 18.82 15.92
CA VAL A 675 63.30 18.87 14.85
C VAL A 675 64.08 17.56 14.88
N ALA A 676 64.22 16.96 13.71
CA ALA A 676 65.04 15.77 13.48
C ALA A 676 66.12 16.08 12.43
N MET A 677 67.25 15.37 12.45
CA MET A 677 68.39 15.66 11.56
C MET A 677 68.93 14.39 10.90
N LYS A 678 69.31 14.49 9.62
CA LYS A 678 70.02 13.43 8.90
C LYS A 678 71.50 13.40 9.31
N ARG A 679 72.09 12.19 9.44
CA ARG A 679 73.53 12.03 9.77
C ARG A 679 74.38 12.90 8.84
N ALA A 680 75.25 13.73 9.40
CA ALA A 680 76.35 14.30 8.63
C ALA A 680 77.29 13.14 8.27
N THR A 681 77.65 13.00 6.99
CA THR A 681 78.71 12.08 6.58
C THR A 681 80.01 12.58 7.21
N SER A 682 80.59 11.82 8.13
CA SER A 682 81.87 12.14 8.75
C SER A 682 82.94 12.27 7.66
N SER A 683 83.48 13.47 7.48
CA SER A 683 84.63 13.69 6.63
C SER A 683 85.88 13.09 7.29
N GLY A 684 86.30 11.93 6.80
CA GLY A 684 87.70 11.47 6.76
C GLY A 684 88.18 10.51 7.85
N GLN A 685 88.58 9.30 7.43
CA GLN A 685 89.97 8.88 7.52
C GLN A 685 90.32 8.10 6.25
N SER A 686 91.48 8.46 5.70
CA SER A 686 92.17 7.94 4.52
C SER A 686 92.36 6.43 4.50
#